data_AF-A0AA97IHC9-F1
#
_entry.id   AF-A0AA97IHC9-F1
#
_cell.length_a   1.000
_cell.length_b   1.000
_cell.length_c   1.000
_cell.angle_alpha   90.00
_cell.angle_beta   90.00
_cell.angle_gamma   90.00
#
_symmetry.space_group_name_H-M   'P 1'
#
loop_
_entity.id
_entity.type
_entity.pdbx_description
1 polymer ?
#
loop_
_entity_poly.entity_id
_entity_poly.type
_entity_poly.pdbx_seq_one_letter_code
_entity_poly.pdbx_strand_id
1 'polypeptide(L)'
;MSIEGAGGRTQASSQYADLMDNVGKLETFCRQRKAARLEVISESGAPGQDTSATFGGRKVIIVKPRGNLFKRLIAFFSPTRSAKAQRAREREAKVLLHDQVMKAIEGGELSKQDRKRLVNDVSGGVIPGFSRSERENIREKILYAVLRTENIKTMLNEAEEGIKSLPGLIDKIPAVSLHDAREAMKGFYMASLLTPDRVRHDIRLEQDFGTLKQHFDRTDQSGDFQCLVTDVVREILHSLPERLSQDEYDDLLSIWGDEFRSYSIPERDGPLSTVMNQIFLSAVGKEFPFHSDPRDLVLEKDYRLIQDLKRHPKLKVQFDGRREFSFQDRQLSADKTNVRKTLNRLSAEVTRLDVDKIRERLKAGENLTKEEGQLIAKSRRALLDIQLTAGRRWELSILSQPEQWPGQQNTLTKLLKIQEIGTLRGQEIDLAQLDWLIKQHDDARTHPRVAIEGAGPTGLALALSQFEVGADVSVFDNKSTEHDKGQVVRLDLKWMDMLKFYLGEHYYELFAEGEESKGIVRSDGLGEIAIQHLEEALHDRLNELRQRNNQTHEDDEPSSLERMAAFELEGVESGEQGYKVRARYNPAYDQQAGAKHDTLEEAVVHRPVDMIICASGKNSRLGNKFLRDGMDNYGRSYTACSWEGKQGEELTNQGLNTFQDFKKTVVFNKDFHQHFKEQLYRELQMLKDSDDPIRNAVFPEDLAELERQTLDKGMQTRCLENKNQVYIGMELPNPLDGYCHKLKRDIRDQLLKRSTSGSDPTHSQEAFQRATKKALESVKKVVHKAWLQAVAHYHGIDQSIGATSDKINHHFTSVLCTRHQRLEQNFAIREAHEHQLAVTAAGETAVGDHFMLDSGMSGARENVLSLQDFTDKTAKHTDPFDPDLHRAEHETRHSRTTGYVSENARIFLR
;
A
#
# COMPACT_ATOMS: atom_id res chain seq x y z
N MET A 1 -28.62 48.34 61.06
CA MET A 1 -27.31 48.92 61.43
C MET A 1 -26.49 49.03 60.16
N SER A 2 -26.08 50.25 59.82
CA SER A 2 -25.19 50.58 58.71
C SER A 2 -23.78 50.11 59.02
N ILE A 3 -23.12 49.42 58.09
CA ILE A 3 -21.66 49.46 57.90
C ILE A 3 -21.40 49.41 56.39
N GLU A 4 -20.77 50.48 55.89
CA GLU A 4 -20.21 50.63 54.56
C GLU A 4 -19.09 49.59 54.32
N GLY A 5 -19.08 48.97 53.14
CA GLY A 5 -18.03 48.04 52.71
C GLY A 5 -17.54 48.43 51.32
N ALA A 6 -16.28 48.87 51.26
CA ALA A 6 -15.59 49.41 50.10
C ALA A 6 -15.73 48.56 48.82
N GLY A 7 -16.31 49.16 47.78
CA GLY A 7 -16.23 48.66 46.41
C GLY A 7 -14.85 48.95 45.81
N GLY A 8 -13.93 48.01 45.93
CA GLY A 8 -12.67 47.99 45.19
C GLY A 8 -12.70 46.90 44.12
N ARG A 9 -13.22 47.21 42.92
CA ARG A 9 -12.93 46.44 41.70
C ARG A 9 -11.77 47.12 40.98
N THR A 10 -10.54 46.73 41.32
CA THR A 10 -9.40 46.90 40.40
C THR A 10 -9.58 45.91 39.25
N GLN A 11 -10.30 46.32 38.20
CA GLN A 11 -10.06 45.77 36.88
C GLN A 11 -8.64 46.17 36.50
N ALA A 12 -7.74 45.19 36.41
CA ALA A 12 -6.47 45.39 35.73
C ALA A 12 -6.78 45.86 34.32
N SER A 13 -6.62 47.15 34.06
CA SER A 13 -6.75 47.72 32.72
C SER A 13 -5.66 47.07 31.87
N SER A 14 -6.05 46.35 30.82
CA SER A 14 -5.13 45.93 29.76
C SER A 14 -4.29 47.15 29.38
N GLN A 15 -2.96 47.01 29.35
CA GLN A 15 -2.05 48.09 28.92
C GLN A 15 -2.36 48.62 27.50
N TYR A 16 -3.22 47.93 26.75
CA TYR A 16 -3.71 48.32 25.43
C TYR A 16 -5.15 48.86 25.42
N ALA A 17 -5.78 49.12 26.57
CA ALA A 17 -7.15 49.65 26.64
C ALA A 17 -7.29 51.00 25.92
N ASP A 18 -6.32 51.89 26.12
CA ASP A 18 -6.28 53.21 25.44
C ASP A 18 -6.04 53.06 23.93
N LEU A 19 -5.28 52.04 23.52
CA LEU A 19 -5.09 51.73 22.10
C LEU A 19 -6.41 51.26 21.47
N MET A 20 -7.14 50.35 22.12
CA MET A 20 -8.41 49.82 21.58
C MET A 20 -9.53 50.87 21.56
N ASP A 21 -9.57 51.79 22.53
CA ASP A 21 -10.46 52.95 22.50
C ASP A 21 -10.13 53.89 21.33
N ASN A 22 -8.83 54.12 21.07
CA ASN A 22 -8.37 54.89 19.92
C ASN A 22 -8.74 54.23 18.58
N VAL A 23 -8.66 52.90 18.48
CA VAL A 23 -9.10 52.13 17.30
C VAL A 23 -10.62 52.28 17.10
N GLY A 24 -11.43 52.14 18.16
CA GLY A 24 -12.88 52.33 18.08
C GLY A 24 -13.30 53.74 17.66
N LYS A 25 -12.58 54.77 18.11
CA LYS A 25 -12.76 56.16 17.67
C LYS A 25 -12.40 56.34 16.19
N LEU A 26 -11.28 55.76 15.74
CA LEU A 26 -10.85 55.80 14.34
C LEU A 26 -11.89 55.15 13.41
N GLU A 27 -12.39 53.98 13.75
CA GLU A 27 -13.46 53.31 12.99
C GLU A 27 -14.71 54.19 12.88
N THR A 28 -15.12 54.79 14.00
CA THR A 28 -16.27 55.70 14.06
C THR A 28 -16.08 56.90 13.15
N PHE A 29 -14.89 57.52 13.16
CA PHE A 29 -14.57 58.64 12.27
C PHE A 29 -14.54 58.22 10.79
N CYS A 30 -14.01 57.05 10.49
CA CYS A 30 -14.00 56.47 9.14
C CYS A 30 -15.43 56.22 8.63
N ARG A 31 -16.32 55.64 9.45
CA ARG A 31 -17.73 55.40 9.10
C ARG A 31 -18.50 56.72 8.89
N GLN A 32 -18.25 57.72 9.73
CA GLN A 32 -18.94 59.02 9.67
C GLN A 32 -18.39 59.98 8.60
N ARG A 33 -17.24 59.69 7.98
CA ARG A 33 -16.56 60.54 6.97
C ARG A 33 -16.35 62.00 7.43
N LYS A 34 -16.14 62.25 8.72
CA LYS A 34 -15.93 63.59 9.28
C LYS A 34 -14.45 63.82 9.61
N ALA A 35 -14.01 65.08 9.54
CA ALA A 35 -12.68 65.46 10.01
C ALA A 35 -12.69 65.48 11.55
N ALA A 36 -11.76 64.75 12.17
CA ALA A 36 -11.68 64.63 13.63
C ALA A 36 -10.22 64.63 14.10
N ARG A 37 -10.03 64.92 15.39
CA ARG A 37 -8.73 64.87 16.07
C ARG A 37 -8.72 63.67 17.01
N LEU A 38 -7.68 62.84 16.91
CA LEU A 38 -7.41 61.74 17.81
C LEU A 38 -6.17 62.08 18.63
N GLU A 39 -6.24 61.90 19.94
CA GLU A 39 -5.09 62.03 20.84
C GLU A 39 -4.49 60.66 21.09
N VAL A 40 -3.22 60.47 20.71
CA VAL A 40 -2.44 59.26 20.97
C VAL A 40 -1.52 59.54 22.13
N ILE A 41 -1.63 58.72 23.18
CA ILE A 41 -0.90 58.89 24.43
C ILE A 41 0.36 58.02 24.39
N SER A 42 1.51 58.61 24.69
CA SER A 42 2.78 57.94 24.94
C SER A 42 2.82 57.50 26.40
N GLU A 43 3.06 56.21 26.66
CA GLU A 43 3.43 55.79 28.02
C GLU A 43 4.82 56.33 28.34
N SER A 44 4.89 57.35 29.20
CA SER A 44 6.14 57.84 29.77
C SER A 44 6.28 57.29 31.19
N GLY A 45 7.08 56.23 31.35
CA GLY A 45 7.81 55.89 32.57
C GLY A 45 7.00 55.46 33.81
N ALA A 46 7.56 54.52 34.55
CA ALA A 46 7.04 53.98 35.81
C ALA A 46 6.62 55.06 36.85
N PRO A 47 5.67 54.75 37.75
CA PRO A 47 5.22 55.70 38.76
C PRO A 47 6.30 55.85 39.85
N GLY A 48 7.06 56.94 39.77
CA GLY A 48 7.93 57.37 40.87
C GLY A 48 9.13 58.18 40.40
N GLN A 49 8.95 59.49 40.21
CA GLN A 49 9.83 60.54 40.75
C GLN A 49 9.36 61.93 40.30
N ASP A 50 9.50 62.88 41.21
CA ASP A 50 8.82 64.17 41.28
C ASP A 50 9.30 65.27 40.30
N THR A 51 8.32 66.11 39.94
CA THR A 51 8.37 67.56 39.66
C THR A 51 9.54 68.13 38.85
N SER A 52 9.33 68.32 37.55
CA SER A 52 9.14 69.66 36.94
C SER A 52 9.25 69.60 35.41
N ALA A 53 8.36 70.34 34.76
CA ALA A 53 8.43 70.82 33.37
C ALA A 53 8.33 69.81 32.20
N THR A 54 7.15 69.89 31.57
CA THR A 54 6.79 69.75 30.15
C THR A 54 6.08 68.47 29.70
N PHE A 55 4.77 68.67 29.43
CA PHE A 55 3.85 67.78 28.74
C PHE A 55 4.44 67.28 27.40
N GLY A 56 5.03 66.08 27.42
CA GLY A 56 5.50 65.36 26.24
C GLY A 56 4.68 64.11 25.89
N GLY A 57 3.54 63.88 26.56
CA GLY A 57 2.83 62.59 26.50
C GLY A 57 1.68 62.47 25.49
N ARG A 58 1.18 63.57 24.89
CA ARG A 58 -0.01 63.53 24.00
C ARG A 58 0.31 64.04 22.60
N LYS A 59 0.20 63.18 21.59
CA LYS A 59 0.41 63.53 20.18
C LYS A 59 -0.90 63.43 19.41
N VAL A 60 -1.18 64.38 18.52
CA VAL A 60 -2.50 64.50 17.86
C VAL A 60 -2.43 64.04 16.41
N ILE A 61 -3.27 63.07 16.03
CA ILE A 61 -3.52 62.70 14.63
C ILE A 61 -4.77 63.42 14.14
N ILE A 62 -4.68 64.06 12.97
CA ILE A 62 -5.84 64.65 12.30
C ILE A 62 -6.32 63.68 11.22
N VAL A 63 -7.48 63.07 11.46
CA VAL A 63 -8.12 62.19 10.50
C VAL A 63 -8.93 63.05 9.54
N LYS A 64 -8.50 63.12 8.28
CA LYS A 64 -9.19 63.87 7.22
C LYS A 64 -10.05 62.92 6.39
N PRO A 65 -11.28 63.31 6.00
CA PRO A 65 -12.09 62.51 5.10
C PRO A 65 -11.35 62.23 3.78
N ARG A 66 -11.62 61.06 3.17
CA ARG A 66 -11.13 60.75 1.82
C ARG A 66 -11.86 61.68 0.83
N GLY A 67 -11.23 62.80 0.46
CA GLY A 67 -11.80 63.78 -0.45
C GLY A 67 -10.83 64.88 -0.89
N ASN A 68 -10.85 65.12 -2.20
CA ASN A 68 -10.23 66.12 -3.08
C ASN A 68 -8.71 66.41 -2.93
N LEU A 69 -7.94 65.88 -3.89
CA LEU A 69 -6.47 65.96 -4.04
C LEU A 69 -5.94 67.41 -3.92
N PHE A 70 -6.71 68.36 -4.44
CA PHE A 70 -6.39 69.79 -4.49
C PHE A 70 -6.31 70.44 -3.10
N LYS A 71 -7.21 70.09 -2.17
CA LYS A 71 -7.16 70.59 -0.77
C LYS A 71 -6.01 69.99 0.03
N ARG A 72 -5.54 68.78 -0.32
CA ARG A 72 -4.36 68.16 0.29
C ARG A 72 -3.07 68.82 -0.18
N LEU A 73 -2.95 69.17 -1.46
CA LEU A 73 -1.80 69.88 -2.03
C LEU A 73 -1.65 71.30 -1.46
N ILE A 74 -2.73 72.08 -1.39
CA ILE A 74 -2.69 73.46 -0.84
C ILE A 74 -2.28 73.45 0.65
N ALA A 75 -2.75 72.47 1.43
CA ALA A 75 -2.34 72.31 2.82
C ALA A 75 -0.90 71.77 3.00
N PHE A 76 -0.31 71.16 1.97
CA PHE A 76 1.06 70.61 1.98
C PHE A 76 2.12 71.68 1.65
N PHE A 77 1.76 72.70 0.87
CA PHE A 77 2.67 73.78 0.46
C PHE A 77 2.60 75.06 1.30
N SER A 78 1.68 75.17 2.27
CA SER A 78 1.68 76.33 3.19
C SER A 78 2.99 76.38 4.00
N PRO A 79 3.79 77.47 3.91
CA PRO A 79 5.16 77.52 4.43
C PRO A 79 5.25 78.06 5.87
N THR A 80 4.13 78.17 6.60
CA THR A 80 4.12 78.74 7.93
C THR A 80 4.79 77.82 8.96
N ARG A 81 5.53 78.42 9.91
CA ARG A 81 6.26 77.70 10.98
C ARG A 81 5.31 76.84 11.84
N SER A 82 4.07 77.29 12.03
CA SER A 82 3.00 76.57 12.73
C SER A 82 2.52 75.33 11.96
N ALA A 83 2.36 75.41 10.63
CA ALA A 83 1.99 74.27 9.80
C ALA A 83 3.10 73.21 9.74
N LYS A 84 4.38 73.62 9.70
CA LYS A 84 5.52 72.69 9.80
C LYS A 84 5.55 71.96 11.15
N ALA A 85 5.37 72.68 12.27
CA ALA A 85 5.31 72.08 13.61
C ALA A 85 4.11 71.13 13.76
N GLN A 86 2.96 71.47 13.19
CA GLN A 86 1.77 70.61 13.20
C GLN A 86 1.97 69.33 12.38
N ARG A 87 2.60 69.40 11.19
CA ARG A 87 2.92 68.21 10.39
C ARG A 87 3.97 67.32 11.06
N ALA A 88 4.95 67.91 11.76
CA ALA A 88 5.92 67.15 12.55
C ALA A 88 5.21 66.37 13.67
N ARG A 89 4.32 67.03 14.43
CA ARG A 89 3.50 66.38 15.46
C ARG A 89 2.59 65.28 14.89
N GLU A 90 1.97 65.51 13.73
CA GLU A 90 1.13 64.50 13.07
C GLU A 90 1.94 63.27 12.60
N ARG A 91 3.17 63.48 12.08
CA ARG A 91 4.07 62.37 11.71
C ARG A 91 4.50 61.58 12.93
N GLU A 92 4.93 62.27 13.98
CA GLU A 92 5.31 61.62 15.23
C GLU A 92 4.14 60.87 15.89
N ALA A 93 2.92 61.41 15.83
CA ALA A 93 1.73 60.73 16.35
C ALA A 93 1.40 59.45 15.55
N LYS A 94 1.58 59.49 14.22
CA LYS A 94 1.41 58.30 13.36
C LYS A 94 2.48 57.25 13.62
N VAL A 95 3.74 57.64 13.79
CA VAL A 95 4.83 56.73 14.15
C VAL A 95 4.56 56.09 15.52
N LEU A 96 4.12 56.88 16.50
CA LEU A 96 3.81 56.36 17.83
C LEU A 96 2.61 55.39 17.81
N LEU A 97 1.54 55.72 17.07
CA LEU A 97 0.41 54.81 16.87
C LEU A 97 0.84 53.54 16.12
N HIS A 98 1.68 53.69 15.08
CA HIS A 98 2.26 52.56 14.34
C HIS A 98 3.01 51.62 15.29
N ASP A 99 3.90 52.14 16.12
CA ASP A 99 4.71 51.34 17.04
C ASP A 99 3.87 50.68 18.14
N GLN A 100 2.85 51.37 18.67
CA GLN A 100 1.91 50.80 19.63
C GLN A 100 1.09 49.66 19.01
N VAL A 101 0.63 49.85 17.77
CA VAL A 101 -0.14 48.84 17.04
C VAL A 101 0.75 47.64 16.73
N MET A 102 1.99 47.84 16.26
CA MET A 102 2.92 46.73 16.01
C MET A 102 3.27 45.98 17.28
N LYS A 103 3.57 46.68 18.39
CA LYS A 103 3.80 46.05 19.70
C LYS A 103 2.59 45.28 20.20
N ALA A 104 1.38 45.78 20.00
CA ALA A 104 0.16 45.11 20.45
C ALA A 104 -0.20 43.90 19.56
N ILE A 105 0.13 43.98 18.27
CA ILE A 105 0.00 42.89 17.31
C ILE A 105 1.01 41.77 17.61
N GLU A 106 2.27 42.11 17.88
CA GLU A 106 3.36 41.16 18.15
C GLU A 106 3.32 40.64 19.60
N GLY A 107 2.83 41.45 20.54
CA GLY A 107 2.73 41.13 21.96
C GLY A 107 1.62 40.12 22.28
N GLY A 108 1.80 39.33 23.34
CA GLY A 108 0.89 38.28 23.75
C GLY A 108 -0.39 38.74 24.46
N GLU A 109 -0.51 40.02 24.82
CA GLU A 109 -1.45 40.45 25.87
C GLU A 109 -2.82 40.94 25.37
N LEU A 110 -3.01 41.15 24.06
CA LEU A 110 -4.34 41.39 23.48
C LEU A 110 -5.10 40.07 23.31
N SER A 111 -6.41 40.10 23.57
CA SER A 111 -7.30 38.97 23.26
C SER A 111 -7.25 38.63 21.76
N LYS A 112 -7.50 37.37 21.39
CA LYS A 112 -7.47 36.92 19.98
C LYS A 112 -8.43 37.74 19.10
N GLN A 113 -9.61 38.10 19.62
CA GLN A 113 -10.60 38.90 18.91
C GLN A 113 -10.14 40.36 18.72
N ASP A 114 -9.57 40.97 19.75
CA ASP A 114 -9.07 42.35 19.67
C ASP A 114 -7.86 42.46 18.74
N ARG A 115 -6.98 41.46 18.77
CA ARG A 115 -5.84 41.39 17.85
C ARG A 115 -6.28 41.16 16.40
N LYS A 116 -7.25 40.27 16.15
CA LYS A 116 -7.86 40.06 14.83
C LYS A 116 -8.49 41.36 14.31
N ARG A 117 -9.21 42.08 15.17
CA ARG A 117 -9.80 43.39 14.85
C ARG A 117 -8.73 44.40 14.48
N LEU A 118 -7.70 44.52 15.31
CA LEU A 118 -6.57 45.44 15.10
C LEU A 118 -5.87 45.18 13.75
N VAL A 119 -5.57 43.92 13.44
CA VAL A 119 -4.95 43.53 12.16
C VAL A 119 -5.86 43.83 10.97
N ASN A 120 -7.17 43.60 11.08
CA ASN A 120 -8.15 43.94 10.04
C ASN A 120 -8.23 45.45 9.80
N ASP A 121 -8.17 46.27 10.85
CA ASP A 121 -8.23 47.73 10.76
C ASP A 121 -6.94 48.33 10.18
N VAL A 122 -5.77 47.74 10.49
CA VAL A 122 -4.51 48.07 9.79
C VAL A 122 -4.63 47.72 8.31
N SER A 123 -5.01 46.48 8.00
CA SER A 123 -5.10 45.96 6.63
C SER A 123 -6.10 46.76 5.78
N GLY A 124 -7.25 47.13 6.35
CA GLY A 124 -8.27 47.96 5.71
C GLY A 124 -7.87 49.44 5.56
N GLY A 125 -6.76 49.85 6.17
CA GLY A 125 -6.28 51.24 6.17
C GLY A 125 -7.17 52.18 6.99
N VAL A 126 -7.87 51.64 8.00
CA VAL A 126 -8.56 52.40 9.04
C VAL A 126 -7.52 53.07 9.95
N ILE A 127 -6.48 52.33 10.31
CA ILE A 127 -5.36 52.83 11.12
C ILE A 127 -4.32 53.50 10.20
N PRO A 128 -4.06 54.81 10.37
CA PRO A 128 -3.08 55.53 9.58
C PRO A 128 -1.65 55.25 10.07
N GLY A 129 -0.66 55.39 9.18
CA GLY A 129 0.75 55.21 9.53
C GLY A 129 1.41 54.03 8.82
N PHE A 130 0.62 53.10 8.28
CA PHE A 130 1.10 51.95 7.52
C PHE A 130 1.09 52.22 6.01
N SER A 131 2.20 51.91 5.34
CA SER A 131 2.32 51.92 3.88
C SER A 131 1.41 50.86 3.23
N ARG A 132 1.30 50.86 1.90
CA ARG A 132 0.52 49.83 1.19
C ARG A 132 1.16 48.45 1.35
N SER A 133 2.48 48.36 1.20
CA SER A 133 3.26 47.12 1.35
C SER A 133 3.23 46.59 2.79
N GLU A 134 3.30 47.46 3.81
CA GLU A 134 3.19 47.01 5.21
C GLU A 134 1.79 46.49 5.52
N ARG A 135 0.73 47.11 4.99
CA ARG A 135 -0.64 46.61 5.18
C ARG A 135 -0.85 45.25 4.51
N GLU A 136 -0.26 45.06 3.33
CA GLU A 136 -0.28 43.78 2.61
C GLU A 136 0.50 42.71 3.40
N ASN A 137 1.70 43.04 3.89
CA ASN A 137 2.52 42.16 4.72
C ASN A 137 1.87 41.81 6.07
N ILE A 138 1.22 42.76 6.75
CA ILE A 138 0.48 42.53 8.00
C ILE A 138 -0.76 41.66 7.74
N ARG A 139 -1.44 41.88 6.62
CA ARG A 139 -2.56 41.04 6.19
C ARG A 139 -2.12 39.61 5.88
N GLU A 140 -1.00 39.44 5.19
CA GLU A 140 -0.49 38.14 4.72
C GLU A 140 0.24 37.36 5.84
N LYS A 141 1.04 38.00 6.70
CA LYS A 141 1.88 37.28 7.68
C LYS A 141 1.30 37.25 9.08
N ILE A 142 0.67 38.35 9.50
CA ILE A 142 0.27 38.54 10.90
C ILE A 142 -1.17 38.08 11.13
N LEU A 143 -2.10 38.40 10.23
CA LEU A 143 -3.50 37.94 10.38
C LEU A 143 -3.57 36.42 10.53
N TYR A 144 -2.78 35.71 9.73
CA TYR A 144 -2.68 34.26 9.79
C TYR A 144 -2.01 33.74 11.06
N ALA A 145 -0.92 34.36 11.51
CA ALA A 145 -0.29 33.99 12.78
C ALA A 145 -1.21 34.22 13.99
N VAL A 146 -2.04 35.27 13.95
CA VAL A 146 -3.01 35.63 15.00
C VAL A 146 -4.26 34.74 14.97
N LEU A 147 -4.65 34.22 13.81
CA LEU A 147 -5.79 33.32 13.65
C LEU A 147 -5.47 31.88 14.06
N ARG A 148 -4.20 31.47 14.04
CA ARG A 148 -3.77 30.11 14.42
C ARG A 148 -4.15 29.80 15.86
N THR A 149 -4.74 28.64 16.02
CA THR A 149 -5.10 28.09 17.33
C THR A 149 -3.87 27.46 17.97
N GLU A 150 -3.94 27.20 19.28
CA GLU A 150 -2.81 26.57 19.98
C GLU A 150 -2.54 25.17 19.42
N ASN A 151 -3.59 24.45 19.00
CA ASN A 151 -3.47 23.15 18.33
C ASN A 151 -2.68 23.24 17.01
N ILE A 152 -2.99 24.23 16.16
CA ILE A 152 -2.24 24.44 14.92
C ILE A 152 -0.78 24.81 15.21
N LYS A 153 -0.49 25.57 16.27
CA LYS A 153 0.89 25.86 16.66
C LYS A 153 1.64 24.60 17.08
N THR A 154 1.02 23.73 17.88
CA THR A 154 1.61 22.44 18.27
C THR A 154 1.96 21.59 17.04
N MET A 155 1.03 21.47 16.09
CA MET A 155 1.26 20.75 14.82
C MET A 155 2.43 21.35 14.02
N LEU A 156 2.58 22.67 14.01
CA LEU A 156 3.67 23.34 13.32
C LEU A 156 5.02 23.17 14.04
N ASN A 157 5.03 23.10 15.37
CA ASN A 157 6.25 22.81 16.13
C ASN A 157 6.75 21.39 15.85
N GLU A 158 5.85 20.40 15.82
CA GLU A 158 6.17 19.04 15.37
C GLU A 158 6.70 19.03 13.94
N ALA A 159 6.08 19.80 13.05
CA ALA A 159 6.55 19.94 11.67
C ALA A 159 7.95 20.52 11.57
N GLU A 160 8.29 21.50 12.42
CA GLU A 160 9.63 22.10 12.49
C GLU A 160 10.70 21.09 12.96
N GLU A 161 10.36 20.15 13.85
CA GLU A 161 11.28 19.08 14.26
C GLU A 161 11.61 18.16 13.08
N GLY A 162 10.60 17.74 12.31
CA GLY A 162 10.80 16.97 11.08
C GLY A 162 11.64 17.72 10.05
N ILE A 163 11.33 18.99 9.80
CA ILE A 163 12.07 19.83 8.84
C ILE A 163 13.55 20.00 9.22
N LYS A 164 13.87 20.15 10.51
CA LYS A 164 15.26 20.28 11.01
C LYS A 164 16.13 19.06 10.70
N SER A 165 15.52 17.89 10.48
CA SER A 165 16.26 16.67 10.11
C SER A 165 16.71 16.66 8.64
N LEU A 166 16.09 17.46 7.77
CA LEU A 166 16.28 17.40 6.32
C LEU A 166 17.73 17.66 5.87
N PRO A 167 18.46 18.68 6.37
CA PRO A 167 19.86 18.89 6.00
C PRO A 167 20.75 17.67 6.32
N GLY A 168 20.51 17.05 7.48
CA GLY A 168 21.23 15.84 7.89
C GLY A 168 20.89 14.60 7.06
N LEU A 169 19.74 14.57 6.37
CA LEU A 169 19.43 13.56 5.37
C LEU A 169 20.18 13.85 4.06
N ILE A 170 20.19 15.10 3.60
CA ILE A 170 20.91 15.48 2.36
C ILE A 170 22.41 15.14 2.47
N ASP A 171 23.02 15.43 3.61
CA ASP A 171 24.43 15.11 3.87
C ASP A 171 24.74 13.59 3.86
N LYS A 172 23.71 12.74 4.02
CA LYS A 172 23.83 11.28 4.02
C LYS A 172 23.55 10.64 2.67
N ILE A 173 23.15 11.39 1.63
CA ILE A 173 22.96 10.85 0.29
C ILE A 173 24.28 10.25 -0.21
N PRO A 174 24.29 9.02 -0.77
CA PRO A 174 23.13 8.23 -1.24
C PRO A 174 22.57 7.21 -0.24
N ALA A 175 23.03 7.17 1.02
CA ALA A 175 22.58 6.18 2.02
C ALA A 175 21.15 6.41 2.55
N VAL A 176 20.47 7.48 2.14
CA VAL A 176 19.11 7.82 2.58
C VAL A 176 18.09 6.86 2.00
N SER A 177 17.24 6.28 2.86
CA SER A 177 16.07 5.50 2.48
C SER A 177 14.77 6.31 2.61
N LEU A 178 13.68 5.79 2.02
CA LEU A 178 12.34 6.36 2.16
C LEU A 178 11.86 6.37 3.62
N HIS A 179 12.28 5.37 4.41
CA HIS A 179 11.96 5.32 5.84
C HIS A 179 12.61 6.50 6.59
N ASP A 180 13.89 6.78 6.33
CA ASP A 180 14.60 7.91 6.94
C ASP A 180 13.98 9.26 6.54
N ALA A 181 13.47 9.36 5.31
CA ALA A 181 12.84 10.56 4.78
C ALA A 181 11.44 10.85 5.34
N ARG A 182 10.75 9.85 5.91
CA ARG A 182 9.33 9.95 6.26
C ARG A 182 9.00 11.13 7.16
N GLU A 183 9.70 11.28 8.29
CA GLU A 183 9.38 12.34 9.26
C GLU A 183 9.72 13.73 8.73
N ALA A 184 10.79 13.85 7.93
CA ALA A 184 11.13 15.09 7.24
C ALA A 184 10.05 15.48 6.22
N MET A 185 9.56 14.51 5.45
CA MET A 185 8.45 14.70 4.51
C MET A 185 7.15 15.08 5.23
N LYS A 186 6.86 14.44 6.36
CA LYS A 186 5.70 14.76 7.20
C LYS A 186 5.76 16.19 7.71
N GLY A 187 6.91 16.64 8.21
CA GLY A 187 7.11 18.03 8.60
C GLY A 187 6.93 19.00 7.44
N PHE A 188 7.56 18.71 6.29
CA PHE A 188 7.45 19.54 5.09
C PHE A 188 6.00 19.70 4.60
N TYR A 189 5.25 18.61 4.47
CA TYR A 189 3.87 18.66 3.98
C TYR A 189 2.89 19.18 5.03
N MET A 190 3.11 18.95 6.33
CA MET A 190 2.32 19.56 7.39
C MET A 190 2.43 21.09 7.34
N ALA A 191 3.66 21.60 7.21
CA ALA A 191 3.91 23.03 7.04
C ALA A 191 3.32 23.59 5.74
N SER A 192 3.38 22.81 4.64
CA SER A 192 2.82 23.19 3.34
C SER A 192 1.29 23.29 3.37
N LEU A 193 0.61 22.38 4.08
CA LEU A 193 -0.86 22.37 4.19
C LEU A 193 -1.41 23.45 5.12
N LEU A 194 -0.76 23.64 6.27
CA LEU A 194 -1.22 24.57 7.29
C LEU A 194 -0.72 26.00 7.05
N THR A 195 0.48 26.16 6.50
CA THR A 195 1.20 27.44 6.42
C THR A 195 2.10 27.55 5.19
N PRO A 196 1.56 27.51 3.97
CA PRO A 196 2.34 27.42 2.73
C PRO A 196 3.37 28.55 2.56
N ASP A 197 3.08 29.76 3.07
CA ASP A 197 4.00 30.90 3.02
C ASP A 197 5.33 30.67 3.75
N ARG A 198 5.35 29.80 4.78
CA ARG A 198 6.60 29.45 5.48
C ARG A 198 7.52 28.63 4.58
N VAL A 199 6.96 27.75 3.75
CA VAL A 199 7.72 26.91 2.83
C VAL A 199 8.19 27.74 1.64
N ARG A 200 7.29 28.51 1.04
CA ARG A 200 7.56 29.36 -0.14
C ARG A 200 8.67 30.40 0.07
N HIS A 201 8.90 30.81 1.31
CA HIS A 201 9.93 31.80 1.65
C HIS A 201 11.27 31.18 2.07
N ASP A 202 11.33 29.85 2.22
CA ASP A 202 12.54 29.13 2.58
C ASP A 202 13.13 28.41 1.36
N ILE A 203 13.91 29.16 0.58
CA ILE A 203 14.59 28.66 -0.63
C ILE A 203 15.45 27.43 -0.33
N ARG A 204 16.04 27.35 0.87
CA ARG A 204 16.90 26.23 1.26
C ARG A 204 16.07 24.97 1.45
N LEU A 205 14.92 25.09 2.11
CA LEU A 205 14.00 23.97 2.32
C LEU A 205 13.51 23.36 0.99
N GLU A 206 13.14 24.20 0.01
CA GLU A 206 12.74 23.74 -1.32
C GLU A 206 13.88 23.04 -2.08
N GLN A 207 15.11 23.56 -1.97
CA GLN A 207 16.30 22.97 -2.58
C GLN A 207 16.65 21.62 -1.97
N ASP A 208 16.61 21.52 -0.64
CA ASP A 208 16.89 20.28 0.08
C ASP A 208 15.85 19.21 -0.29
N PHE A 209 14.56 19.56 -0.30
CA PHE A 209 13.50 18.63 -0.72
C PHE A 209 13.62 18.22 -2.19
N GLY A 210 13.96 19.17 -3.08
CA GLY A 210 14.24 18.89 -4.49
C GLY A 210 15.43 17.94 -4.68
N THR A 211 16.47 18.07 -3.86
CA THR A 211 17.64 17.17 -3.86
C THR A 211 17.25 15.77 -3.40
N LEU A 212 16.44 15.66 -2.35
CA LEU A 212 15.92 14.39 -1.86
C LEU A 212 15.06 13.68 -2.92
N LYS A 213 14.19 14.41 -3.62
CA LYS A 213 13.40 13.88 -4.73
C LYS A 213 14.30 13.40 -5.88
N GLN A 214 15.29 14.19 -6.28
CA GLN A 214 16.23 13.81 -7.33
C GLN A 214 17.05 12.56 -6.96
N HIS A 215 17.39 12.39 -5.68
CA HIS A 215 18.02 11.17 -5.19
C HIS A 215 17.13 9.96 -5.45
N PHE A 216 15.87 10.00 -5.01
CA PHE A 216 14.92 8.90 -5.24
C PHE A 216 14.60 8.68 -6.72
N ASP A 217 14.58 9.72 -7.55
CA ASP A 217 14.44 9.59 -9.01
C ASP A 217 15.66 8.86 -9.62
N ARG A 218 16.88 9.14 -9.12
CA ARG A 218 18.13 8.52 -9.60
C ARG A 218 18.32 7.10 -9.10
N THR A 219 17.72 6.73 -7.97
CA THR A 219 17.72 5.36 -7.43
C THR A 219 16.52 4.54 -7.90
N ASP A 220 15.78 5.00 -8.93
CA ASP A 220 14.58 4.36 -9.48
C ASP A 220 13.42 4.20 -8.47
N GLN A 221 13.43 4.97 -7.37
CA GLN A 221 12.44 4.99 -6.29
C GLN A 221 11.39 6.12 -6.44
N SER A 222 11.27 6.72 -7.62
CA SER A 222 10.34 7.83 -7.86
C SER A 222 8.88 7.45 -7.56
N GLY A 223 8.51 6.20 -7.87
CA GLY A 223 7.17 5.66 -7.61
C GLY A 223 6.88 5.56 -6.11
N ASP A 224 7.75 4.90 -5.36
CA ASP A 224 7.59 4.76 -3.90
C ASP A 224 7.72 6.08 -3.16
N PHE A 225 8.56 6.99 -3.64
CA PHE A 225 8.61 8.35 -3.12
C PHE A 225 7.24 9.03 -3.26
N GLN A 226 6.61 8.92 -4.44
CA GLN A 226 5.27 9.46 -4.66
C GLN A 226 4.20 8.78 -3.80
N CYS A 227 4.30 7.46 -3.58
CA CYS A 227 3.45 6.73 -2.64
C CYS A 227 3.63 7.26 -1.21
N LEU A 228 4.87 7.41 -0.75
CA LEU A 228 5.18 7.96 0.58
C LEU A 228 4.66 9.39 0.74
N VAL A 229 4.81 10.25 -0.27
CA VAL A 229 4.19 11.59 -0.29
C VAL A 229 2.68 11.47 -0.07
N THR A 230 2.02 10.62 -0.84
CA THR A 230 0.56 10.44 -0.78
C THR A 230 0.13 9.95 0.60
N ASP A 231 0.81 8.94 1.14
CA ASP A 231 0.52 8.35 2.46
C ASP A 231 0.72 9.37 3.60
N VAL A 232 1.81 10.13 3.56
CA VAL A 232 2.10 11.18 4.55
C VAL A 232 1.06 12.30 4.49
N VAL A 233 0.73 12.79 3.29
CA VAL A 233 -0.26 13.85 3.13
C VAL A 233 -1.65 13.36 3.57
N ARG A 234 -2.03 12.13 3.20
CA ARG A 234 -3.29 11.50 3.63
C ARG A 234 -3.35 11.33 5.16
N GLU A 235 -2.27 10.88 5.78
CA GLU A 235 -2.14 10.81 7.25
C GLU A 235 -2.36 12.17 7.91
N ILE A 236 -1.70 13.21 7.39
CA ILE A 236 -1.87 14.58 7.90
C ILE A 236 -3.33 15.01 7.80
N LEU A 237 -3.94 14.89 6.62
CA LEU A 237 -5.33 15.29 6.38
C LEU A 237 -6.30 14.53 7.29
N HIS A 238 -6.09 13.22 7.47
CA HIS A 238 -6.90 12.39 8.38
C HIS A 238 -6.74 12.75 9.85
N SER A 239 -5.59 13.30 10.25
CA SER A 239 -5.36 13.75 11.62
C SER A 239 -6.02 15.10 11.94
N LEU A 240 -6.33 15.93 10.95
CA LEU A 240 -6.86 17.29 11.19
C LEU A 240 -8.16 17.30 12.00
N PRO A 241 -9.19 16.50 11.68
CA PRO A 241 -10.45 16.51 12.45
C PRO A 241 -10.30 15.95 13.87
N GLU A 242 -9.28 15.14 14.12
CA GLU A 242 -8.99 14.56 15.44
C GLU A 242 -8.17 15.51 16.32
N ARG A 243 -7.35 16.36 15.70
CA ARG A 243 -6.42 17.29 16.37
C ARG A 243 -6.96 18.71 16.54
N LEU A 244 -7.98 19.08 15.78
CA LEU A 244 -8.62 20.39 15.82
C LEU A 244 -10.03 20.27 16.39
N SER A 245 -10.51 21.31 17.07
CA SER A 245 -11.95 21.38 17.36
C SER A 245 -12.74 21.58 16.05
N GLN A 246 -14.04 21.26 16.06
CA GLN A 246 -14.88 21.42 14.87
C GLN A 246 -14.83 22.86 14.31
N ASP A 247 -14.92 23.87 15.18
CA ASP A 247 -14.82 25.28 14.77
C ASP A 247 -13.45 25.61 14.15
N GLU A 248 -12.38 25.05 14.71
CA GLU A 248 -11.01 25.27 14.22
C GLU A 248 -10.77 24.60 12.86
N TYR A 249 -11.36 23.42 12.65
CA TYR A 249 -11.30 22.70 11.39
C TYR A 249 -12.14 23.40 10.31
N ASP A 250 -13.34 23.86 10.63
CA ASP A 250 -14.18 24.63 9.70
C ASP A 250 -13.55 25.97 9.33
N ASP A 251 -12.88 26.64 10.28
CA ASP A 251 -12.06 27.83 10.03
C ASP A 251 -10.89 27.51 9.07
N LEU A 252 -10.20 26.39 9.26
CA LEU A 252 -9.11 25.94 8.37
C LEU A 252 -9.60 25.69 6.94
N LEU A 253 -10.72 24.97 6.78
CA LEU A 253 -11.33 24.73 5.47
C LEU A 253 -11.79 26.04 4.80
N SER A 254 -12.29 26.99 5.60
CA SER A 254 -12.65 28.33 5.11
C SER A 254 -11.44 29.08 4.58
N ILE A 255 -10.31 29.04 5.31
CA ILE A 255 -9.04 29.62 4.86
C ILE A 255 -8.60 29.00 3.52
N TRP A 256 -8.64 27.66 3.41
CA TRP A 256 -8.28 26.97 2.18
C TRP A 256 -9.16 27.39 1.00
N GLY A 257 -10.46 27.53 1.21
CA GLY A 257 -11.39 27.96 0.16
C GLY A 257 -11.30 29.45 -0.22
N ASP A 258 -10.90 30.32 0.70
CA ASP A 258 -10.80 31.77 0.48
C ASP A 258 -9.55 32.17 -0.31
N GLU A 259 -8.44 31.51 -0.05
CA GLU A 259 -7.16 31.75 -0.72
C GLU A 259 -7.18 31.33 -2.19
N PHE A 260 -7.94 30.29 -2.52
CA PHE A 260 -7.97 29.69 -3.85
C PHE A 260 -8.45 30.64 -4.97
N ARG A 261 -9.32 31.61 -4.66
CA ARG A 261 -9.78 32.61 -5.65
C ARG A 261 -8.81 33.74 -5.91
N SER A 262 -7.83 33.93 -5.03
CA SER A 262 -6.91 35.07 -5.11
C SER A 262 -5.65 34.68 -5.89
N TYR A 263 -5.07 33.51 -5.60
CA TYR A 263 -3.98 32.86 -6.33
C TYR A 263 -3.99 31.34 -6.00
N SER A 264 -3.68 30.46 -6.95
CA SER A 264 -3.36 29.05 -6.59
C SER A 264 -2.08 29.05 -5.77
N ILE A 265 -2.05 28.24 -4.71
CA ILE A 265 -0.90 28.05 -3.84
C ILE A 265 -0.36 26.64 -4.13
N PRO A 266 0.61 26.48 -5.05
CA PRO A 266 1.05 25.16 -5.53
C PRO A 266 1.52 24.24 -4.40
N GLU A 267 2.12 24.79 -3.34
CA GLU A 267 2.68 24.06 -2.21
C GLU A 267 1.60 23.35 -1.39
N ARG A 268 0.39 23.92 -1.27
CA ARG A 268 -0.77 23.28 -0.64
C ARG A 268 -1.62 22.52 -1.65
N ASP A 269 -1.98 23.19 -2.75
CA ASP A 269 -2.96 22.71 -3.71
C ASP A 269 -2.45 21.47 -4.46
N GLY A 270 -1.13 21.37 -4.69
CA GLY A 270 -0.49 20.20 -5.32
C GLY A 270 -0.63 18.92 -4.50
N PRO A 271 -0.16 18.88 -3.24
CA PRO A 271 -0.34 17.74 -2.34
C PRO A 271 -1.80 17.38 -2.11
N LEU A 272 -2.67 18.38 -1.87
CA LEU A 272 -4.10 18.16 -1.70
C LEU A 272 -4.72 17.54 -2.97
N SER A 273 -4.44 18.08 -4.16
CA SER A 273 -4.93 17.50 -5.41
C SER A 273 -4.39 16.10 -5.65
N THR A 274 -3.17 15.79 -5.20
CA THR A 274 -2.58 14.44 -5.35
C THR A 274 -3.37 13.42 -4.55
N VAL A 275 -3.63 13.69 -3.26
CA VAL A 275 -4.40 12.79 -2.40
C VAL A 275 -5.85 12.68 -2.89
N MET A 276 -6.48 13.81 -3.25
CA MET A 276 -7.85 13.78 -3.78
C MET A 276 -7.94 12.97 -5.08
N ASN A 277 -7.00 13.15 -6.01
CA ASN A 277 -6.94 12.36 -7.24
C ASN A 277 -6.78 10.87 -6.92
N GLN A 278 -5.93 10.49 -5.96
CA GLN A 278 -5.77 9.09 -5.55
C GLN A 278 -7.08 8.52 -5.00
N ILE A 279 -7.75 9.24 -4.07
CA ILE A 279 -9.03 8.81 -3.52
C ILE A 279 -10.09 8.67 -4.62
N PHE A 280 -10.13 9.60 -5.59
CA PHE A 280 -11.04 9.49 -6.72
C PHE A 280 -10.70 8.35 -7.67
N LEU A 281 -9.42 8.06 -7.90
CA LEU A 281 -9.00 6.90 -8.69
C LEU A 281 -9.44 5.60 -8.01
N SER A 282 -9.22 5.47 -6.69
CA SER A 282 -9.74 4.38 -5.87
C SER A 282 -11.26 4.24 -5.96
N ALA A 283 -11.99 5.36 -5.89
CA ALA A 283 -13.45 5.37 -5.89
C ALA A 283 -14.08 5.11 -7.28
N VAL A 284 -13.51 5.70 -8.33
CA VAL A 284 -14.12 5.80 -9.68
C VAL A 284 -13.50 4.83 -10.66
N GLY A 285 -12.32 4.28 -10.39
CA GLY A 285 -11.57 3.35 -11.25
C GLY A 285 -12.50 2.33 -11.89
N LYS A 286 -12.91 2.63 -13.14
CA LYS A 286 -13.88 1.82 -13.91
C LYS A 286 -13.25 0.53 -14.39
N GLU A 287 -11.93 0.52 -14.53
CA GLU A 287 -11.24 -0.57 -15.17
C GLU A 287 -10.29 -1.32 -14.24
N PHE A 288 -9.65 -0.70 -13.23
CA PHE A 288 -8.67 -1.42 -12.40
C PHE A 288 -8.48 -0.87 -10.97
N PRO A 289 -9.12 -1.51 -9.97
CA PRO A 289 -8.41 -1.87 -8.75
C PRO A 289 -8.54 -3.39 -8.61
N PHE A 290 -7.78 -4.12 -9.43
CA PHE A 290 -7.66 -5.57 -9.26
C PHE A 290 -6.96 -5.94 -7.96
N HIS A 291 -6.35 -4.98 -7.27
CA HIS A 291 -5.42 -5.24 -6.19
C HIS A 291 -5.87 -4.50 -4.95
N SER A 292 -5.84 -5.25 -3.87
CA SER A 292 -6.43 -4.96 -2.58
C SER A 292 -5.32 -4.60 -1.62
N ASP A 293 -4.44 -3.71 -2.09
CA ASP A 293 -3.67 -2.92 -1.18
C ASP A 293 -4.67 -2.09 -0.36
N PRO A 294 -4.59 -2.06 0.97
CA PRO A 294 -5.43 -1.19 1.80
C PRO A 294 -5.41 0.28 1.31
N ARG A 295 -4.35 0.71 0.63
CA ARG A 295 -4.22 2.04 0.01
C ARG A 295 -5.20 2.29 -1.14
N ASP A 296 -5.62 1.24 -1.84
CA ASP A 296 -6.57 1.31 -2.97
C ASP A 296 -8.03 1.42 -2.50
N LEU A 297 -8.29 1.20 -1.20
CA LEU A 297 -9.60 1.37 -0.58
C LEU A 297 -9.87 2.84 -0.24
N VAL A 298 -11.10 3.29 -0.49
CA VAL A 298 -11.62 4.53 0.10
C VAL A 298 -12.02 4.21 1.55
N LEU A 299 -11.25 4.72 2.50
CA LEU A 299 -11.51 4.58 3.93
C LEU A 299 -12.62 5.54 4.36
N GLU A 300 -13.23 5.27 5.50
CA GLU A 300 -14.22 6.16 6.10
C GLU A 300 -13.65 7.58 6.29
N LYS A 301 -12.38 7.69 6.70
CA LYS A 301 -11.71 8.97 6.87
C LYS A 301 -11.56 9.75 5.55
N ASP A 302 -11.28 9.08 4.44
CA ASP A 302 -11.24 9.73 3.11
C ASP A 302 -12.61 10.22 2.69
N TYR A 303 -13.63 9.38 2.92
CA TYR A 303 -14.99 9.72 2.56
C TYR A 303 -15.51 10.90 3.39
N ARG A 304 -15.19 10.96 4.68
CA ARG A 304 -15.48 12.12 5.55
C ARG A 304 -14.76 13.38 5.05
N LEU A 305 -13.46 13.30 4.72
CA LEU A 305 -12.72 14.42 4.13
C LEU A 305 -13.41 14.95 2.87
N ILE A 306 -13.81 14.07 1.96
CA ILE A 306 -14.56 14.44 0.75
C ILE A 306 -15.89 15.13 1.10
N GLN A 307 -16.64 14.59 2.06
CA GLN A 307 -17.92 15.16 2.50
C GLN A 307 -17.72 16.59 3.04
N ASP A 308 -16.69 16.81 3.83
CA ASP A 308 -16.36 18.14 4.39
C ASP A 308 -15.98 19.13 3.29
N LEU A 309 -15.10 18.73 2.36
CA LEU A 309 -14.73 19.53 1.19
C LEU A 309 -15.94 19.88 0.32
N LYS A 310 -16.88 18.94 0.14
CA LYS A 310 -18.12 19.11 -0.63
C LYS A 310 -19.13 20.03 0.05
N ARG A 311 -19.16 20.07 1.38
CA ARG A 311 -20.01 20.99 2.16
C ARG A 311 -19.54 22.43 2.04
N HIS A 312 -18.24 22.66 1.88
CA HIS A 312 -17.69 24.01 1.75
C HIS A 312 -17.89 24.56 0.31
N PRO A 313 -18.70 25.62 0.09
CA PRO A 313 -19.09 26.07 -1.25
C PRO A 313 -17.93 26.42 -2.18
N LYS A 314 -16.82 26.95 -1.62
CA LYS A 314 -15.66 27.38 -2.39
C LYS A 314 -14.78 26.19 -2.80
N LEU A 315 -14.55 25.25 -1.89
CA LEU A 315 -13.76 24.03 -2.16
C LEU A 315 -14.53 23.07 -3.07
N LYS A 316 -15.85 22.98 -2.89
CA LYS A 316 -16.72 22.23 -3.79
C LYS A 316 -16.50 22.64 -5.26
N VAL A 317 -16.56 23.92 -5.58
CA VAL A 317 -16.39 24.42 -6.97
C VAL A 317 -15.02 24.04 -7.56
N GLN A 318 -13.97 24.04 -6.74
CA GLN A 318 -12.61 23.69 -7.16
C GLN A 318 -12.51 22.25 -7.65
N PHE A 319 -13.08 21.30 -6.90
CA PHE A 319 -13.01 19.87 -7.24
C PHE A 319 -14.19 19.42 -8.14
N ASP A 320 -15.35 20.08 -8.08
CA ASP A 320 -16.48 19.83 -9.01
C ASP A 320 -16.16 20.24 -10.45
N GLY A 321 -15.27 21.23 -10.66
CA GLY A 321 -14.82 21.63 -12.00
C GLY A 321 -14.24 20.48 -12.83
N ARG A 322 -13.77 19.40 -12.17
CA ARG A 322 -13.26 18.17 -12.78
C ARG A 322 -14.29 17.04 -12.89
N ARG A 323 -15.54 17.27 -12.46
CA ARG A 323 -16.63 16.28 -12.35
C ARG A 323 -16.33 15.09 -11.43
N GLU A 324 -15.25 15.14 -10.65
CA GLU A 324 -14.75 14.01 -9.84
C GLU A 324 -15.75 13.57 -8.77
N PHE A 325 -16.29 14.50 -7.97
CA PHE A 325 -17.34 14.19 -6.98
C PHE A 325 -18.58 13.55 -7.63
N SER A 326 -18.97 14.03 -8.82
CA SER A 326 -20.15 13.50 -9.52
C SER A 326 -19.94 12.07 -10.03
N PHE A 327 -18.71 11.72 -10.43
CA PHE A 327 -18.37 10.36 -10.84
C PHE A 327 -18.31 9.43 -9.64
N GLN A 328 -17.73 9.91 -8.54
CA GLN A 328 -17.69 9.19 -7.27
C GLN A 328 -19.10 8.85 -6.77
N ASP A 329 -20.00 9.84 -6.68
CA ASP A 329 -21.39 9.64 -6.24
C ASP A 329 -22.11 8.63 -7.13
N ARG A 330 -21.89 8.68 -8.45
CA ARG A 330 -22.45 7.71 -9.41
C ARG A 330 -21.91 6.30 -9.16
N GLN A 331 -20.61 6.16 -8.92
CA GLN A 331 -19.99 4.86 -8.69
C GLN A 331 -20.44 4.26 -7.35
N LEU A 332 -20.49 5.05 -6.28
CA LEU A 332 -21.05 4.64 -5.00
C LEU A 332 -22.53 4.23 -5.15
N SER A 333 -23.33 4.97 -5.92
CA SER A 333 -24.72 4.61 -6.20
C SER A 333 -24.86 3.31 -7.00
N ALA A 334 -23.95 3.05 -7.95
CA ALA A 334 -23.92 1.81 -8.70
C ALA A 334 -23.54 0.61 -7.79
N ASP A 335 -22.52 0.77 -6.95
CA ASP A 335 -22.09 -0.26 -6.01
C ASP A 335 -23.17 -0.54 -4.95
N LYS A 336 -23.84 0.49 -4.42
CA LYS A 336 -25.02 0.33 -3.54
C LYS A 336 -26.17 -0.40 -4.22
N THR A 337 -26.37 -0.17 -5.52
CA THR A 337 -27.38 -0.90 -6.29
C THR A 337 -27.03 -2.38 -6.39
N ASN A 338 -25.74 -2.72 -6.56
CA ASN A 338 -25.27 -4.10 -6.56
C ASN A 338 -25.39 -4.75 -5.18
N VAL A 339 -24.95 -4.07 -4.11
CA VAL A 339 -25.13 -4.51 -2.72
C VAL A 339 -26.61 -4.82 -2.44
N ARG A 340 -27.51 -3.91 -2.83
CA ARG A 340 -28.95 -4.12 -2.68
C ARG A 340 -29.45 -5.34 -3.46
N LYS A 341 -28.96 -5.57 -4.69
CA LYS A 341 -29.31 -6.78 -5.47
C LYS A 341 -28.88 -8.05 -4.73
N THR A 342 -27.67 -8.07 -4.17
CA THR A 342 -27.16 -9.20 -3.38
C THR A 342 -28.03 -9.43 -2.14
N LEU A 343 -28.33 -8.38 -1.36
CA LEU A 343 -29.15 -8.48 -0.15
C LEU A 343 -30.62 -8.83 -0.43
N ASN A 344 -31.16 -8.47 -1.59
CA ASN A 344 -32.51 -8.82 -2.00
C ASN A 344 -32.66 -10.31 -2.34
N ARG A 345 -31.57 -11.02 -2.66
CA ARG A 345 -31.58 -12.48 -2.85
C ARG A 345 -31.66 -13.25 -1.52
N LEU A 346 -31.32 -12.60 -0.41
CA LEU A 346 -31.43 -13.19 0.92
C LEU A 346 -32.88 -13.20 1.43
N SER A 347 -33.23 -14.27 2.15
CA SER A 347 -34.52 -14.40 2.85
C SER A 347 -34.77 -13.21 3.79
N ALA A 348 -36.03 -12.83 3.95
CA ALA A 348 -36.44 -11.85 4.95
C ALA A 348 -36.22 -12.35 6.39
N GLU A 349 -36.07 -13.66 6.59
CA GLU A 349 -35.84 -14.27 7.90
C GLU A 349 -34.43 -13.99 8.44
N VAL A 350 -33.47 -13.63 7.58
CA VAL A 350 -32.11 -13.25 8.00
C VAL A 350 -32.15 -12.13 9.04
N THR A 351 -33.00 -11.12 8.86
CA THR A 351 -33.12 -9.99 9.82
C THR A 351 -33.73 -10.40 11.16
N ARG A 352 -34.33 -11.59 11.25
CA ARG A 352 -34.95 -12.13 12.47
C ARG A 352 -34.03 -13.07 13.24
N LEU A 353 -32.86 -13.41 12.70
CA LEU A 353 -31.88 -14.22 13.41
C LEU A 353 -31.37 -13.47 14.64
N ASP A 354 -31.55 -14.11 15.80
CA ASP A 354 -31.02 -13.66 17.08
C ASP A 354 -29.60 -14.20 17.25
N VAL A 355 -28.64 -13.39 16.82
CA VAL A 355 -27.22 -13.78 16.77
C VAL A 355 -26.65 -13.99 18.17
N ASP A 356 -27.08 -13.19 19.16
CA ASP A 356 -26.62 -13.33 20.54
C ASP A 356 -27.12 -14.63 21.16
N LYS A 357 -28.40 -14.95 20.98
CA LYS A 357 -28.96 -16.23 21.44
C LYS A 357 -28.31 -17.43 20.75
N ILE A 358 -28.06 -17.36 19.44
CA ILE A 358 -27.31 -18.41 18.72
C ILE A 358 -25.91 -18.55 19.31
N ARG A 359 -25.21 -17.44 19.59
CA ARG A 359 -23.88 -17.46 20.19
C ARG A 359 -23.90 -18.11 21.58
N GLU A 360 -24.90 -17.84 22.41
CA GLU A 360 -25.07 -18.46 23.72
C GLU A 360 -25.33 -19.98 23.60
N ARG A 361 -26.19 -20.39 22.68
CA ARG A 361 -26.50 -21.81 22.42
C ARG A 361 -25.27 -22.59 21.94
N LEU A 362 -24.50 -22.02 21.02
CA LEU A 362 -23.26 -22.62 20.52
C LEU A 362 -22.22 -22.75 21.64
N LYS A 363 -22.10 -21.76 22.54
CA LYS A 363 -21.23 -21.87 23.73
C LYS A 363 -21.67 -22.96 24.70
N ALA A 364 -22.98 -23.25 24.76
CA ALA A 364 -23.53 -24.34 25.55
C ALA A 364 -23.42 -25.71 24.86
N GLY A 365 -22.86 -25.79 23.65
CA GLY A 365 -22.74 -27.02 22.87
C GLY A 365 -24.04 -27.49 22.22
N GLU A 366 -25.01 -26.58 22.03
CA GLU A 366 -26.26 -26.90 21.33
C GLU A 366 -26.11 -26.84 19.80
N ASN A 367 -26.89 -27.67 19.11
CA ASN A 367 -26.90 -27.73 17.64
C ASN A 367 -27.73 -26.62 17.00
N LEU A 368 -27.34 -26.22 15.78
CA LEU A 368 -28.16 -25.32 14.96
C LEU A 368 -29.33 -26.07 14.33
N THR A 369 -30.44 -25.36 14.11
CA THR A 369 -31.46 -25.88 13.19
C THR A 369 -30.95 -25.82 11.75
N LYS A 370 -31.46 -26.70 10.87
CA LYS A 370 -31.06 -26.72 9.45
C LYS A 370 -31.34 -25.38 8.76
N GLU A 371 -32.46 -24.75 9.10
CA GLU A 371 -32.86 -23.45 8.58
C GLU A 371 -31.90 -22.34 9.05
N GLU A 372 -31.56 -22.30 10.35
CA GLU A 372 -30.57 -21.35 10.89
C GLU A 372 -29.22 -21.51 10.18
N GLY A 373 -28.72 -22.75 10.06
CA GLY A 373 -27.47 -23.05 9.38
C GLY A 373 -27.45 -22.55 7.93
N GLN A 374 -28.51 -22.83 7.15
CA GLN A 374 -28.62 -22.36 5.77
C GLN A 374 -28.67 -20.83 5.66
N LEU A 375 -29.40 -20.16 6.55
CA LEU A 375 -29.48 -18.70 6.56
C LEU A 375 -28.11 -18.07 6.90
N ILE A 376 -27.37 -18.68 7.82
CA ILE A 376 -26.02 -18.23 8.22
C ILE A 376 -25.04 -18.38 7.06
N ALA A 377 -24.97 -19.55 6.43
CA ALA A 377 -24.08 -19.80 5.30
C ALA A 377 -24.37 -18.86 4.11
N LYS A 378 -25.64 -18.69 3.73
CA LYS A 378 -26.06 -17.73 2.68
C LYS A 378 -25.70 -16.29 3.04
N SER A 379 -25.84 -15.90 4.30
CA SER A 379 -25.49 -14.56 4.78
C SER A 379 -23.99 -14.30 4.69
N ARG A 380 -23.16 -15.28 5.09
CA ARG A 380 -21.70 -15.21 4.96
C ARG A 380 -21.26 -15.14 3.50
N ARG A 381 -21.86 -15.94 2.61
CA ARG A 381 -21.57 -15.87 1.17
C ARG A 381 -21.91 -14.51 0.58
N ALA A 382 -23.07 -13.94 0.96
CA ALA A 382 -23.48 -12.61 0.53
C ALA A 382 -22.56 -11.50 1.07
N LEU A 383 -22.05 -11.65 2.29
CA LEU A 383 -21.04 -10.75 2.85
C LEU A 383 -19.74 -10.81 2.02
N LEU A 384 -19.26 -12.02 1.71
CA LEU A 384 -18.10 -12.21 0.83
C LEU A 384 -18.32 -11.56 -0.54
N ASP A 385 -19.48 -11.74 -1.17
CA ASP A 385 -19.81 -11.09 -2.45
C ASP A 385 -19.72 -9.57 -2.36
N ILE A 386 -20.23 -8.98 -1.28
CA ILE A 386 -20.18 -7.54 -1.04
C ILE A 386 -18.72 -7.10 -0.86
N GLN A 387 -17.92 -7.83 -0.09
CA GLN A 387 -16.50 -7.56 0.13
C GLN A 387 -15.69 -7.61 -1.18
N LEU A 388 -15.88 -8.66 -1.98
CA LEU A 388 -15.20 -8.85 -3.26
C LEU A 388 -15.61 -7.82 -4.34
N THR A 389 -16.78 -7.20 -4.21
CA THR A 389 -17.33 -6.27 -5.22
C THR A 389 -17.31 -4.80 -4.81
N ALA A 390 -18.08 -4.42 -3.80
CA ALA A 390 -18.19 -3.05 -3.31
C ALA A 390 -17.13 -2.75 -2.24
N GLY A 391 -16.86 -3.73 -1.37
CA GLY A 391 -15.87 -3.68 -0.30
C GLY A 391 -14.42 -3.51 -0.78
N ARG A 392 -14.16 -3.70 -2.08
CA ARG A 392 -12.85 -3.41 -2.70
C ARG A 392 -12.61 -1.92 -2.96
N ARG A 393 -13.67 -1.13 -3.05
CA ARG A 393 -13.60 0.32 -3.34
C ARG A 393 -13.95 1.13 -2.11
N TRP A 394 -14.92 0.64 -1.34
CA TRP A 394 -15.46 1.32 -0.18
C TRP A 394 -15.24 0.46 1.03
N GLU A 395 -14.64 1.04 2.08
CA GLU A 395 -14.65 0.39 3.38
C GLU A 395 -16.10 0.06 3.78
N LEU A 396 -16.32 -1.13 4.33
CA LEU A 396 -17.67 -1.58 4.69
C LEU A 396 -18.37 -0.63 5.67
N SER A 397 -17.61 0.06 6.52
CA SER A 397 -18.11 1.11 7.43
C SER A 397 -18.85 2.23 6.68
N ILE A 398 -18.37 2.64 5.50
CA ILE A 398 -19.04 3.63 4.64
C ILE A 398 -20.39 3.09 4.17
N LEU A 399 -20.43 1.84 3.73
CA LEU A 399 -21.67 1.21 3.27
C LEU A 399 -22.66 0.95 4.43
N SER A 400 -22.18 0.87 5.67
CA SER A 400 -22.99 0.68 6.88
C SER A 400 -23.57 1.99 7.46
N GLN A 401 -23.27 3.16 6.88
CA GLN A 401 -23.79 4.44 7.35
C GLN A 401 -25.28 4.66 6.96
N PRO A 402 -26.16 5.11 7.89
CA PRO A 402 -27.57 5.38 7.60
C PRO A 402 -27.82 6.36 6.46
N GLU A 403 -26.96 7.37 6.32
CA GLU A 403 -27.03 8.40 5.29
C GLU A 403 -26.87 7.83 3.88
N GLN A 404 -26.27 6.65 3.76
CA GLN A 404 -26.16 5.96 2.48
C GLN A 404 -27.47 5.26 2.08
N TRP A 405 -28.43 5.05 2.97
CA TRP A 405 -29.64 4.28 2.62
C TRP A 405 -30.94 5.06 2.88
N PRO A 406 -31.09 6.30 2.34
CA PRO A 406 -32.30 7.09 2.58
C PRO A 406 -33.52 6.36 2.01
N GLY A 407 -34.51 6.12 2.87
CA GLY A 407 -35.73 5.37 2.51
C GLY A 407 -35.53 3.88 2.25
N GLN A 408 -34.34 3.31 2.53
CA GLN A 408 -34.01 1.91 2.30
C GLN A 408 -33.58 1.19 3.59
N GLN A 409 -34.26 1.48 4.70
CA GLN A 409 -33.90 0.97 6.03
C GLN A 409 -33.76 -0.56 6.08
N ASN A 410 -34.64 -1.31 5.39
CA ASN A 410 -34.53 -2.77 5.32
C ASN A 410 -33.21 -3.26 4.70
N THR A 411 -32.66 -2.53 3.72
CA THR A 411 -31.38 -2.91 3.08
C THR A 411 -30.24 -2.71 4.06
N LEU A 412 -30.21 -1.57 4.75
CA LEU A 412 -29.24 -1.29 5.80
C LEU A 412 -29.32 -2.30 6.95
N THR A 413 -30.53 -2.60 7.45
CA THR A 413 -30.74 -3.59 8.52
C THR A 413 -30.24 -4.97 8.10
N LYS A 414 -30.49 -5.39 6.86
CA LYS A 414 -29.92 -6.64 6.33
C LYS A 414 -28.39 -6.60 6.28
N LEU A 415 -27.80 -5.51 5.79
CA LEU A 415 -26.34 -5.35 5.71
C LEU A 415 -25.68 -5.47 7.09
N LEU A 416 -26.19 -4.74 8.08
CA LEU A 416 -25.67 -4.80 9.45
C LEU A 416 -25.84 -6.20 10.05
N LYS A 417 -26.99 -6.84 9.80
CA LYS A 417 -27.24 -8.20 10.30
C LYS A 417 -26.30 -9.24 9.68
N ILE A 418 -26.01 -9.18 8.38
CA ILE A 418 -25.06 -10.14 7.79
C ILE A 418 -23.62 -9.91 8.26
N GLN A 419 -23.23 -8.66 8.57
CA GLN A 419 -21.94 -8.37 9.19
C GLN A 419 -21.85 -9.02 10.58
N GLU A 420 -22.91 -8.89 11.38
CA GLU A 420 -23.03 -9.52 12.69
C GLU A 420 -23.00 -11.06 12.61
N ILE A 421 -23.74 -11.66 11.67
CA ILE A 421 -23.70 -13.10 11.40
C ILE A 421 -22.29 -13.55 10.98
N GLY A 422 -21.57 -12.72 10.23
CA GLY A 422 -20.19 -12.96 9.81
C GLY A 422 -19.21 -13.13 10.98
N THR A 423 -19.58 -12.71 12.19
CA THR A 423 -18.76 -12.89 13.42
C THR A 423 -19.15 -14.11 14.24
N LEU A 424 -20.21 -14.85 13.88
CA LEU A 424 -20.56 -16.11 14.55
C LEU A 424 -19.43 -17.12 14.36
N ARG A 425 -19.22 -18.00 15.34
CA ARG A 425 -18.13 -18.97 15.40
C ARG A 425 -18.62 -20.27 16.02
N GLY A 426 -17.96 -21.38 15.69
CA GLY A 426 -18.18 -22.69 16.28
C GLY A 426 -18.41 -23.79 15.24
N GLN A 427 -18.22 -25.05 15.67
CA GLN A 427 -18.27 -26.23 14.80
C GLN A 427 -19.59 -26.35 14.02
N GLU A 428 -20.74 -26.11 14.64
CA GLU A 428 -22.04 -26.20 13.95
C GLU A 428 -22.19 -25.17 12.82
N ILE A 429 -21.62 -23.98 12.99
CA ILE A 429 -21.61 -22.94 11.95
C ILE A 429 -20.73 -23.38 10.78
N ASP A 430 -19.60 -24.00 11.10
CA ASP A 430 -18.67 -24.51 10.11
C ASP A 430 -19.27 -25.66 9.29
N LEU A 431 -19.89 -26.63 9.96
CA LEU A 431 -20.60 -27.74 9.34
C LEU A 431 -21.75 -27.27 8.43
N ALA A 432 -22.54 -26.29 8.90
CA ALA A 432 -23.61 -25.71 8.10
C ALA A 432 -23.08 -25.03 6.81
N GLN A 433 -21.86 -24.51 6.85
CA GLN A 433 -21.23 -23.91 5.69
C GLN A 433 -20.73 -24.97 4.69
N LEU A 434 -20.16 -26.08 5.16
CA LEU A 434 -19.84 -27.24 4.32
C LEU A 434 -21.10 -27.81 3.64
N ASP A 435 -22.18 -28.01 4.42
CA ASP A 435 -23.47 -28.49 3.90
C ASP A 435 -24.04 -27.54 2.84
N TRP A 436 -23.83 -26.23 3.01
CA TRP A 436 -24.24 -25.24 2.02
C TRP A 436 -23.43 -25.34 0.73
N LEU A 437 -22.11 -25.58 0.80
CA LEU A 437 -21.26 -25.78 -0.38
C LEU A 437 -21.68 -27.00 -1.19
N ILE A 438 -21.90 -28.14 -0.51
CA ILE A 438 -22.41 -29.38 -1.14
C ILE A 438 -23.74 -29.09 -1.83
N LYS A 439 -24.67 -28.43 -1.13
CA LYS A 439 -25.95 -28.06 -1.73
C LYS A 439 -25.81 -27.14 -2.94
N GLN A 440 -24.85 -26.19 -2.97
CA GLN A 440 -24.65 -25.36 -4.16
C GLN A 440 -24.18 -26.17 -5.35
N HIS A 441 -23.32 -27.17 -5.11
CA HIS A 441 -22.91 -28.12 -6.12
C HIS A 441 -24.13 -28.92 -6.64
N ASP A 442 -24.90 -29.54 -5.74
CA ASP A 442 -26.06 -30.37 -6.10
C ASP A 442 -27.19 -29.58 -6.79
N ASP A 443 -27.37 -28.30 -6.43
CA ASP A 443 -28.37 -27.42 -7.04
C ASP A 443 -27.96 -26.92 -8.45
N ALA A 444 -26.73 -27.23 -8.90
CA ALA A 444 -26.25 -26.87 -10.25
C ALA A 444 -27.00 -27.67 -11.34
N ARG A 445 -27.08 -27.10 -12.55
CA ARG A 445 -27.79 -27.74 -13.67
C ARG A 445 -26.93 -28.75 -14.41
N THR A 446 -25.64 -28.42 -14.54
CA THR A 446 -24.62 -29.25 -15.17
C THR A 446 -23.38 -29.22 -14.30
N HIS A 447 -22.59 -30.29 -14.37
CA HIS A 447 -21.36 -30.46 -13.61
C HIS A 447 -20.15 -30.52 -14.55
N PRO A 448 -19.54 -29.38 -14.92
CA PRO A 448 -18.32 -29.39 -15.73
C PRO A 448 -17.20 -30.14 -15.02
N ARG A 449 -16.47 -31.01 -15.74
CA ARG A 449 -15.39 -31.83 -15.18
C ARG A 449 -14.07 -31.09 -15.25
N VAL A 450 -13.54 -30.69 -14.09
CA VAL A 450 -12.36 -29.83 -13.97
C VAL A 450 -11.19 -30.62 -13.39
N ALA A 451 -10.10 -30.72 -14.16
CA ALA A 451 -8.84 -31.26 -13.70
C ALA A 451 -7.88 -30.13 -13.31
N ILE A 452 -7.35 -30.14 -12.09
CA ILE A 452 -6.39 -29.16 -11.59
C ILE A 452 -5.01 -29.81 -11.47
N GLU A 453 -4.02 -29.27 -12.18
CA GLU A 453 -2.63 -29.68 -12.07
C GLU A 453 -1.95 -28.89 -10.95
N GLY A 454 -1.60 -29.55 -9.84
CA GLY A 454 -0.91 -28.97 -8.68
C GLY A 454 -1.84 -28.71 -7.49
N ALA A 455 -1.41 -29.09 -6.28
CA ALA A 455 -2.16 -28.93 -5.04
C ALA A 455 -1.51 -27.92 -4.05
N GLY A 456 -0.90 -26.86 -4.56
CA GLY A 456 -0.50 -25.71 -3.72
C GLY A 456 -1.68 -24.83 -3.30
N PRO A 457 -1.48 -23.68 -2.61
CA PRO A 457 -2.58 -22.86 -2.11
C PRO A 457 -3.56 -22.44 -3.22
N THR A 458 -3.04 -22.06 -4.38
CA THR A 458 -3.87 -21.70 -5.54
C THR A 458 -4.68 -22.88 -6.06
N GLY A 459 -4.07 -24.06 -6.21
CA GLY A 459 -4.74 -25.26 -6.71
C GLY A 459 -5.83 -25.77 -5.76
N LEU A 460 -5.58 -25.75 -4.45
CA LEU A 460 -6.57 -26.14 -3.44
C LEU A 460 -7.71 -25.12 -3.30
N ALA A 461 -7.40 -23.82 -3.34
CA ALA A 461 -8.43 -22.77 -3.36
C ALA A 461 -9.29 -22.83 -4.64
N LEU A 462 -8.67 -23.14 -5.79
CA LEU A 462 -9.40 -23.43 -7.02
C LEU A 462 -10.37 -24.59 -6.80
N ALA A 463 -9.91 -25.71 -6.23
CA ALA A 463 -10.76 -26.88 -6.01
C ALA A 463 -12.04 -26.55 -5.22
N LEU A 464 -11.89 -25.83 -4.10
CA LEU A 464 -13.04 -25.38 -3.29
C LEU A 464 -13.97 -24.43 -4.07
N SER A 465 -13.40 -23.44 -4.78
CA SER A 465 -14.18 -22.44 -5.52
C SER A 465 -14.92 -23.01 -6.74
N GLN A 466 -14.33 -23.99 -7.43
CA GLN A 466 -14.93 -24.63 -8.60
C GLN A 466 -16.05 -25.59 -8.17
N PHE A 467 -15.83 -26.33 -7.08
CA PHE A 467 -16.85 -27.20 -6.50
C PHE A 467 -18.09 -26.40 -6.06
N GLU A 468 -17.90 -25.25 -5.40
CA GLU A 468 -19.00 -24.36 -4.99
C GLU A 468 -19.95 -24.00 -6.15
N VAL A 469 -19.42 -23.82 -7.36
CA VAL A 469 -20.20 -23.40 -8.54
C VAL A 469 -20.68 -24.57 -9.40
N GLY A 470 -20.58 -25.81 -8.89
CA GLY A 470 -21.16 -27.00 -9.51
C GLY A 470 -20.18 -27.90 -10.27
N ALA A 471 -18.88 -27.62 -10.32
CA ALA A 471 -17.95 -28.49 -11.04
C ALA A 471 -17.66 -29.80 -10.30
N ASP A 472 -17.41 -30.86 -11.07
CA ASP A 472 -16.76 -32.08 -10.61
C ASP A 472 -15.25 -31.86 -10.67
N VAL A 473 -14.55 -31.94 -9.54
CA VAL A 473 -13.16 -31.50 -9.42
C VAL A 473 -12.22 -32.66 -9.12
N SER A 474 -11.17 -32.81 -9.93
CA SER A 474 -10.05 -33.72 -9.67
C SER A 474 -8.74 -32.93 -9.57
N VAL A 475 -8.10 -32.97 -8.40
CA VAL A 475 -6.79 -32.32 -8.16
C VAL A 475 -5.69 -33.36 -8.25
N PHE A 476 -4.70 -33.12 -9.12
CA PHE A 476 -3.54 -34.00 -9.31
C PHE A 476 -2.29 -33.33 -8.79
N ASP A 477 -1.55 -34.01 -7.92
CA ASP A 477 -0.27 -33.52 -7.41
C ASP A 477 0.79 -34.61 -7.51
N ASN A 478 1.96 -34.25 -8.05
CA ASN A 478 3.05 -35.21 -8.22
C ASN A 478 3.82 -35.49 -6.92
N LYS A 479 3.48 -34.82 -5.82
CA LYS A 479 4.09 -34.95 -4.50
C LYS A 479 3.14 -35.59 -3.48
N SER A 480 3.70 -36.02 -2.34
CA SER A 480 2.95 -36.43 -1.13
C SER A 480 2.11 -35.28 -0.58
N THR A 481 1.22 -35.56 0.37
CA THR A 481 0.54 -34.50 1.13
C THR A 481 1.47 -33.73 2.08
N GLU A 482 2.51 -34.39 2.61
CA GLU A 482 3.50 -33.77 3.49
C GLU A 482 4.56 -32.99 2.70
N HIS A 483 4.70 -31.70 3.02
CA HIS A 483 5.61 -30.76 2.37
C HIS A 483 6.33 -29.88 3.38
N ASP A 484 7.65 -29.80 3.30
CA ASP A 484 8.46 -28.83 4.06
C ASP A 484 8.66 -27.56 3.24
N LYS A 485 7.58 -26.80 3.04
CA LYS A 485 7.65 -25.46 2.44
C LYS A 485 7.50 -24.41 3.54
N GLY A 486 8.63 -24.07 4.18
CA GLY A 486 8.68 -22.99 5.16
C GLY A 486 8.40 -21.59 4.61
N GLN A 487 8.24 -21.43 3.29
CA GLN A 487 8.06 -20.12 2.66
C GLN A 487 6.78 -19.42 3.11
N VAL A 488 6.85 -18.14 3.49
CA VAL A 488 5.74 -17.28 3.92
C VAL A 488 5.18 -16.51 2.73
N VAL A 489 3.86 -16.47 2.64
CA VAL A 489 3.12 -15.65 1.70
C VAL A 489 2.40 -14.52 2.40
N ARG A 490 2.33 -13.38 1.72
CA ARG A 490 1.49 -12.26 2.11
C ARG A 490 0.16 -12.30 1.36
N LEU A 491 -0.91 -12.19 2.11
CA LEU A 491 -2.29 -12.33 1.70
C LEU A 491 -2.98 -10.98 1.80
N ASP A 492 -3.57 -10.56 0.70
CA ASP A 492 -4.32 -9.32 0.65
C ASP A 492 -5.71 -9.43 1.29
N LEU A 493 -6.39 -8.29 1.48
CA LEU A 493 -7.68 -8.26 2.18
C LEU A 493 -8.73 -9.21 1.56
N LYS A 494 -8.76 -9.35 0.22
CA LYS A 494 -9.74 -10.27 -0.38
C LYS A 494 -9.33 -11.73 -0.21
N TRP A 495 -8.03 -12.05 -0.22
CA TRP A 495 -7.58 -13.38 0.15
C TRP A 495 -8.01 -13.71 1.57
N MET A 496 -7.83 -12.77 2.52
CA MET A 496 -8.26 -12.96 3.90
C MET A 496 -9.77 -13.20 3.99
N ASP A 497 -10.59 -12.43 3.26
CA ASP A 497 -12.04 -12.63 3.21
C ASP A 497 -12.43 -13.97 2.56
N MET A 498 -11.79 -14.36 1.46
CA MET A 498 -12.02 -15.65 0.79
C MET A 498 -11.64 -16.82 1.69
N LEU A 499 -10.47 -16.78 2.34
CA LEU A 499 -10.02 -17.84 3.24
C LEU A 499 -10.92 -17.95 4.46
N LYS A 500 -11.33 -16.82 5.06
CA LYS A 500 -12.28 -16.80 6.16
C LYS A 500 -13.61 -17.47 5.80
N PHE A 501 -14.06 -17.34 4.55
CA PHE A 501 -15.18 -18.11 4.04
C PHE A 501 -14.78 -19.58 3.87
N TYR A 502 -13.91 -19.93 2.93
CA TYR A 502 -13.68 -21.32 2.54
C TYR A 502 -13.14 -22.22 3.66
N LEU A 503 -12.19 -21.73 4.46
CA LEU A 503 -11.59 -22.48 5.58
C LEU A 503 -12.49 -22.55 6.82
N GLY A 504 -13.45 -21.62 6.97
CA GLY A 504 -14.33 -21.61 8.13
C GLY A 504 -13.57 -21.46 9.46
N GLU A 505 -13.72 -22.41 10.38
CA GLU A 505 -13.02 -22.34 11.70
C GLU A 505 -11.50 -22.48 11.57
N HIS A 506 -11.00 -23.27 10.60
CA HIS A 506 -9.56 -23.41 10.33
C HIS A 506 -8.87 -22.07 10.09
N TYR A 507 -9.55 -21.10 9.45
CA TYR A 507 -8.99 -19.76 9.23
C TYR A 507 -8.56 -19.10 10.54
N TYR A 508 -9.35 -19.25 11.59
CA TYR A 508 -9.09 -18.56 12.84
C TYR A 508 -8.16 -19.33 13.77
N GLU A 509 -8.00 -20.62 13.56
CA GLU A 509 -6.90 -21.39 14.14
C GLU A 509 -5.57 -20.95 13.52
N LEU A 510 -5.56 -20.71 12.21
CA LEU A 510 -4.37 -20.20 11.52
C LEU A 510 -3.97 -18.79 11.96
N PHE A 511 -4.94 -17.89 12.13
CA PHE A 511 -4.73 -16.48 12.42
C PHE A 511 -5.22 -16.07 13.83
N ALA A 512 -5.10 -16.99 14.80
CA ALA A 512 -5.45 -16.71 16.19
C ALA A 512 -4.57 -15.60 16.79
N GLU A 513 -5.07 -14.93 17.84
CA GLU A 513 -4.24 -14.04 18.65
C GLU A 513 -3.40 -14.88 19.64
N GLY A 514 -2.07 -14.76 19.58
CA GLY A 514 -1.16 -15.39 20.55
C GLY A 514 0.00 -16.18 19.93
N GLU A 515 0.81 -16.82 20.79
CA GLU A 515 2.04 -17.54 20.40
C GLU A 515 1.78 -18.84 19.61
N GLU A 516 0.57 -19.41 19.70
CA GLU A 516 0.19 -20.64 19.00
C GLU A 516 -0.27 -20.41 17.54
N SER A 517 -0.34 -19.15 17.10
CA SER A 517 -0.81 -18.78 15.77
C SER A 517 0.16 -19.23 14.68
N LYS A 518 -0.37 -19.81 13.59
CA LYS A 518 0.43 -20.28 12.45
C LYS A 518 0.69 -19.17 11.42
N GLY A 519 -0.03 -18.05 11.51
CA GLY A 519 0.11 -16.85 10.68
C GLY A 519 -0.20 -15.59 11.49
N ILE A 520 -0.06 -14.41 10.87
CA ILE A 520 -0.33 -13.13 11.51
C ILE A 520 -1.26 -12.27 10.65
N VAL A 521 -2.07 -11.43 11.30
CA VAL A 521 -2.82 -10.35 10.64
C VAL A 521 -2.22 -9.03 11.09
N ARG A 522 -1.71 -8.26 10.13
CA ARG A 522 -1.11 -6.95 10.38
C ARG A 522 -2.19 -5.90 10.71
N SER A 523 -1.76 -4.76 11.23
CA SER A 523 -2.66 -3.64 11.54
C SER A 523 -3.37 -3.05 10.32
N ASP A 524 -2.82 -3.23 9.12
CA ASP A 524 -3.42 -2.85 7.85
C ASP A 524 -4.40 -3.92 7.30
N GLY A 525 -4.57 -5.03 8.02
CA GLY A 525 -5.46 -6.15 7.69
C GLY A 525 -4.83 -7.20 6.76
N LEU A 526 -3.60 -7.00 6.29
CA LEU A 526 -2.90 -7.98 5.45
C LEU A 526 -2.46 -9.18 6.30
N GLY A 527 -2.63 -10.39 5.75
CA GLY A 527 -2.22 -11.64 6.40
C GLY A 527 -0.82 -12.08 5.96
N GLU A 528 -0.08 -12.74 6.84
CA GLU A 528 1.18 -13.42 6.49
C GLU A 528 1.18 -14.83 7.09
N ILE A 529 1.51 -15.84 6.30
CA ILE A 529 1.47 -17.25 6.72
C ILE A 529 2.42 -18.11 5.90
N ALA A 530 3.02 -19.13 6.52
CA ALA A 530 3.78 -20.15 5.79
C ALA A 530 2.88 -20.95 4.83
N ILE A 531 3.33 -21.14 3.59
CA ILE A 531 2.65 -21.89 2.53
C ILE A 531 2.25 -23.26 3.03
N GLN A 532 3.13 -23.96 3.75
CA GLN A 532 2.82 -25.26 4.32
C GLN A 532 1.56 -25.23 5.19
N HIS A 533 1.45 -24.28 6.14
CA HIS A 533 0.29 -24.20 7.03
C HIS A 533 -1.00 -23.83 6.29
N LEU A 534 -0.89 -23.01 5.24
CA LEU A 534 -2.02 -22.69 4.38
C LEU A 534 -2.44 -23.88 3.50
N GLU A 535 -1.48 -24.61 2.92
CA GLU A 535 -1.70 -25.85 2.15
C GLU A 535 -2.34 -26.94 3.03
N GLU A 536 -1.85 -27.12 4.26
CA GLU A 536 -2.41 -28.03 5.27
C GLU A 536 -3.88 -27.71 5.55
N ALA A 537 -4.20 -26.47 5.93
CA ALA A 537 -5.57 -26.09 6.26
C ALA A 537 -6.52 -26.20 5.05
N LEU A 538 -6.07 -25.81 3.85
CA LEU A 538 -6.85 -25.97 2.63
C LEU A 538 -7.07 -27.44 2.28
N HIS A 539 -6.07 -28.29 2.53
CA HIS A 539 -6.18 -29.73 2.33
C HIS A 539 -7.17 -30.37 3.29
N ASP A 540 -7.04 -30.09 4.58
CA ASP A 540 -7.93 -30.61 5.62
C ASP A 540 -9.36 -30.21 5.31
N ARG A 541 -9.56 -28.95 4.93
CA ARG A 541 -10.87 -28.46 4.51
C ARG A 541 -11.43 -29.18 3.29
N LEU A 542 -10.61 -29.42 2.27
CA LEU A 542 -11.01 -30.18 1.08
C LEU A 542 -11.38 -31.63 1.44
N ASN A 543 -10.64 -32.25 2.36
CA ASN A 543 -10.92 -33.61 2.84
C ASN A 543 -12.23 -33.69 3.61
N GLU A 544 -12.50 -32.73 4.51
CA GLU A 544 -13.77 -32.62 5.24
C GLU A 544 -14.95 -32.52 4.27
N LEU A 545 -14.85 -31.60 3.30
CA LEU A 545 -15.88 -31.40 2.28
C LEU A 545 -16.13 -32.69 1.48
N ARG A 546 -15.05 -33.36 1.02
CA ARG A 546 -15.13 -34.63 0.29
C ARG A 546 -15.78 -35.73 1.12
N GLN A 547 -15.33 -35.95 2.36
CA GLN A 547 -15.86 -36.99 3.23
C GLN A 547 -17.36 -36.79 3.47
N ARG A 548 -17.77 -35.54 3.64
CA ARG A 548 -19.16 -35.18 3.87
C ARG A 548 -20.02 -35.31 2.62
N ASN A 549 -19.48 -34.96 1.44
CA ASN A 549 -20.14 -35.17 0.16
C ASN A 549 -20.33 -36.67 -0.14
N ASN A 550 -19.34 -37.51 0.13
CA ASN A 550 -19.45 -38.94 -0.12
C ASN A 550 -20.46 -39.63 0.82
N GLN A 551 -20.78 -39.06 1.98
CA GLN A 551 -21.84 -39.59 2.85
C GLN A 551 -23.25 -39.38 2.29
N THR A 552 -23.41 -38.50 1.31
CA THR A 552 -24.71 -38.16 0.70
C THR A 552 -24.99 -38.86 -0.63
N HIS A 553 -23.99 -39.51 -1.25
CA HIS A 553 -24.13 -40.25 -2.51
C HIS A 553 -24.08 -41.78 -2.30
N GLU A 554 -24.73 -42.55 -3.19
CA GLU A 554 -24.66 -44.02 -3.19
C GLU A 554 -23.27 -44.50 -3.66
N ASP A 555 -22.77 -45.62 -3.12
CA ASP A 555 -21.37 -46.12 -3.25
C ASP A 555 -20.84 -46.34 -4.69
N ASP A 556 -21.69 -46.24 -5.73
CA ASP A 556 -21.35 -46.57 -7.13
C ASP A 556 -21.05 -45.34 -8.04
N GLU A 557 -21.26 -44.10 -7.58
CA GLU A 557 -20.95 -42.90 -8.38
C GLU A 557 -19.50 -42.40 -8.14
N PRO A 558 -18.76 -41.98 -9.20
CA PRO A 558 -17.45 -41.38 -9.04
C PRO A 558 -17.53 -40.09 -8.22
N SER A 559 -16.59 -39.87 -7.30
CA SER A 559 -16.64 -38.74 -6.39
C SER A 559 -16.52 -37.43 -7.17
N SER A 560 -17.46 -36.50 -6.95
CA SER A 560 -17.43 -35.16 -7.55
C SER A 560 -16.31 -34.28 -7.01
N LEU A 561 -15.58 -34.74 -5.99
CA LEU A 561 -14.42 -34.03 -5.43
C LEU A 561 -13.30 -35.00 -5.05
N GLU A 562 -12.26 -35.06 -5.87
CA GLU A 562 -11.11 -35.95 -5.66
C GLU A 562 -9.80 -35.15 -5.53
N ARG A 563 -8.94 -35.58 -4.59
CA ARG A 563 -7.52 -35.21 -4.55
C ARG A 563 -6.68 -36.47 -4.72
N MET A 564 -5.85 -36.48 -5.76
CA MET A 564 -4.94 -37.57 -6.12
C MET A 564 -3.50 -37.14 -5.84
N ALA A 565 -3.02 -37.41 -4.63
CA ALA A 565 -1.63 -37.17 -4.23
C ALA A 565 -0.69 -38.24 -4.81
N ALA A 566 0.56 -37.87 -5.08
CA ALA A 566 1.53 -38.70 -5.79
C ALA A 566 1.09 -39.15 -7.21
N PHE A 567 0.15 -38.44 -7.84
CA PHE A 567 -0.26 -38.65 -9.23
C PHE A 567 0.23 -37.50 -10.11
N GLU A 568 1.15 -37.81 -11.03
CA GLU A 568 1.64 -36.85 -12.00
C GLU A 568 0.76 -36.85 -13.27
N LEU A 569 0.24 -35.68 -13.63
CA LEU A 569 -0.56 -35.50 -14.84
C LEU A 569 0.34 -35.49 -16.08
N GLU A 570 0.21 -36.50 -16.95
CA GLU A 570 1.16 -36.72 -18.06
C GLU A 570 0.64 -36.22 -19.41
N GLY A 571 -0.68 -36.26 -19.59
CA GLY A 571 -1.27 -35.96 -20.88
C GLY A 571 -2.78 -35.98 -20.89
N VAL A 572 -3.29 -35.73 -22.09
CA VAL A 572 -4.71 -35.68 -22.42
C VAL A 572 -4.92 -36.54 -23.65
N GLU A 573 -5.93 -37.38 -23.61
CA GLU A 573 -6.35 -38.26 -24.70
C GLU A 573 -7.77 -37.84 -25.14
N SER A 574 -7.99 -37.78 -26.45
CA SER A 574 -9.32 -37.53 -27.04
C SER A 574 -9.93 -38.85 -27.52
N GLY A 575 -11.21 -39.05 -27.25
CA GLY A 575 -11.98 -40.17 -27.81
C GLY A 575 -13.42 -39.76 -28.16
N GLU A 576 -14.23 -40.74 -28.57
CA GLU A 576 -15.64 -40.50 -28.95
C GLU A 576 -16.50 -39.96 -27.79
N GLN A 577 -16.13 -40.30 -26.55
CA GLN A 577 -16.79 -39.83 -25.32
C GLN A 577 -16.21 -38.51 -24.77
N GLY A 578 -15.38 -37.82 -25.55
CA GLY A 578 -14.71 -36.58 -25.16
C GLY A 578 -13.28 -36.81 -24.67
N TYR A 579 -12.78 -35.86 -23.88
CA TYR A 579 -11.40 -35.86 -23.40
C TYR A 579 -11.25 -36.59 -22.07
N LYS A 580 -10.10 -37.23 -21.89
CA LYS A 580 -9.66 -37.81 -20.62
C LYS A 580 -8.24 -37.37 -20.30
N VAL A 581 -7.99 -36.95 -19.06
CA VAL A 581 -6.62 -36.81 -18.57
C VAL A 581 -6.05 -38.16 -18.19
N ARG A 582 -4.74 -38.32 -18.42
CA ARG A 582 -3.95 -39.48 -18.00
C ARG A 582 -2.99 -39.05 -16.90
N ALA A 583 -3.10 -39.66 -15.73
CA ALA A 583 -2.22 -39.42 -14.59
C ALA A 583 -1.52 -40.72 -14.16
N ARG A 584 -0.24 -40.63 -13.82
CA ARG A 584 0.58 -41.76 -13.38
C ARG A 584 0.89 -41.64 -11.89
N TYR A 585 0.60 -42.70 -11.14
CA TYR A 585 1.00 -42.82 -9.76
C TYR A 585 2.52 -43.00 -9.64
N ASN A 586 3.12 -42.27 -8.72
CA ASN A 586 4.54 -42.37 -8.42
C ASN A 586 4.75 -42.76 -6.95
N PRO A 587 5.01 -44.04 -6.64
CA PRO A 587 5.15 -44.52 -5.27
C PRO A 587 6.34 -43.90 -4.54
N ALA A 588 7.35 -43.35 -5.25
CA ALA A 588 8.48 -42.67 -4.62
C ALA A 588 8.08 -41.40 -3.85
N TYR A 589 6.90 -40.84 -4.16
CA TYR A 589 6.35 -39.66 -3.52
C TYR A 589 5.21 -39.97 -2.56
N ASP A 590 4.92 -41.24 -2.26
CA ASP A 590 3.91 -41.64 -1.29
C ASP A 590 4.58 -42.24 -0.03
N GLN A 591 4.85 -41.37 0.95
CA GLN A 591 5.51 -41.78 2.19
C GLN A 591 4.63 -42.69 3.08
N GLN A 592 3.31 -42.72 2.85
CA GLN A 592 2.37 -43.57 3.59
C GLN A 592 2.29 -45.00 3.02
N ALA A 593 2.88 -45.26 1.84
CA ALA A 593 2.97 -46.60 1.24
C ALA A 593 4.01 -47.53 1.93
N GLY A 594 4.49 -47.16 3.12
CA GLY A 594 5.43 -47.94 3.91
C GLY A 594 4.94 -49.37 4.21
N ALA A 595 5.61 -50.34 3.58
CA ALA A 595 5.68 -51.76 3.94
C ALA A 595 4.45 -52.68 3.70
N LYS A 596 3.41 -52.27 2.95
CA LYS A 596 2.26 -53.18 2.68
C LYS A 596 1.78 -53.35 1.24
N HIS A 597 2.39 -52.73 0.24
CA HIS A 597 1.97 -52.94 -1.16
C HIS A 597 3.15 -53.17 -2.11
N ASP A 598 3.65 -54.41 -2.16
CA ASP A 598 4.53 -54.92 -3.22
C ASP A 598 3.83 -55.04 -4.60
N THR A 599 2.62 -54.46 -4.77
CA THR A 599 1.77 -54.66 -5.95
C THR A 599 1.24 -53.39 -6.62
N LEU A 600 1.59 -52.19 -6.14
CA LEU A 600 1.27 -50.95 -6.87
C LEU A 600 2.41 -50.62 -7.85
N GLU A 601 2.56 -51.46 -8.88
CA GLU A 601 3.25 -51.08 -10.13
C GLU A 601 2.61 -49.80 -10.68
N GLU A 602 3.38 -48.90 -11.30
CA GLU A 602 2.99 -47.59 -11.86
C GLU A 602 1.52 -47.51 -12.32
N ALA A 603 0.60 -47.21 -11.40
CA ALA A 603 -0.83 -47.22 -11.69
C ALA A 603 -1.17 -46.00 -12.54
N VAL A 604 -1.78 -46.22 -13.70
CA VAL A 604 -2.25 -45.14 -14.57
C VAL A 604 -3.76 -44.98 -14.38
N VAL A 605 -4.19 -43.77 -14.08
CA VAL A 605 -5.60 -43.43 -13.92
C VAL A 605 -6.02 -42.48 -15.04
N HIS A 606 -7.22 -42.73 -15.57
CA HIS A 606 -7.88 -41.87 -16.53
C HIS A 606 -9.09 -41.20 -15.89
N ARG A 607 -9.25 -39.90 -16.11
CA ARG A 607 -10.42 -39.13 -15.67
C ARG A 607 -10.99 -38.31 -16.82
N PRO A 608 -12.31 -38.33 -17.05
CA PRO A 608 -12.91 -37.44 -18.03
C PRO A 608 -12.69 -35.97 -17.67
N VAL A 609 -12.59 -35.10 -18.67
CA VAL A 609 -12.26 -33.68 -18.46
C VAL A 609 -12.91 -32.79 -19.51
N ASP A 610 -13.42 -31.64 -19.06
CA ASP A 610 -13.91 -30.55 -19.90
C ASP A 610 -12.99 -29.31 -19.79
N MET A 611 -12.34 -29.14 -18.64
CA MET A 611 -11.39 -28.05 -18.38
C MET A 611 -10.16 -28.54 -17.59
N ILE A 612 -8.97 -28.08 -18.00
CA ILE A 612 -7.70 -28.28 -17.28
C ILE A 612 -7.21 -26.92 -16.78
N ILE A 613 -6.97 -26.81 -15.47
CA ILE A 613 -6.35 -25.63 -14.85
C ILE A 613 -4.93 -25.98 -14.39
N CYS A 614 -3.94 -25.35 -15.02
CA CYS A 614 -2.53 -25.55 -14.72
C CYS A 614 -2.09 -24.62 -13.57
N ALA A 615 -1.92 -25.16 -12.36
CA ALA A 615 -1.58 -24.44 -11.13
C ALA A 615 -0.31 -25.00 -10.42
N SER A 616 0.50 -25.81 -11.11
CA SER A 616 1.71 -26.45 -10.57
C SER A 616 2.97 -25.56 -10.63
N GLY A 617 2.81 -24.30 -11.03
CA GLY A 617 3.85 -23.28 -11.08
C GLY A 617 4.76 -23.39 -12.31
N LYS A 618 6.00 -22.88 -12.20
CA LYS A 618 6.96 -22.75 -13.32
C LYS A 618 7.29 -24.07 -14.04
N ASN A 619 7.04 -25.21 -13.39
CA ASN A 619 7.32 -26.54 -13.93
C ASN A 619 6.06 -27.26 -14.43
N SER A 620 4.96 -26.53 -14.67
CA SER A 620 3.73 -27.13 -15.20
C SER A 620 3.97 -27.82 -16.54
N ARG A 621 3.76 -29.15 -16.56
CA ARG A 621 4.01 -29.96 -17.76
C ARG A 621 2.94 -29.70 -18.81
N LEU A 622 1.67 -29.65 -18.39
CA LEU A 622 0.57 -29.39 -19.32
C LEU A 622 0.54 -27.92 -19.73
N GLY A 623 0.85 -27.00 -18.81
CA GLY A 623 1.00 -25.57 -19.11
C GLY A 623 2.01 -25.36 -20.22
N ASN A 624 3.23 -25.89 -20.09
CA ASN A 624 4.28 -25.79 -21.10
C ASN A 624 3.95 -26.50 -22.43
N LYS A 625 3.05 -27.49 -22.40
CA LYS A 625 2.64 -28.24 -23.60
C LYS A 625 1.54 -27.52 -24.39
N PHE A 626 0.60 -26.89 -23.70
CA PHE A 626 -0.60 -26.33 -24.31
C PHE A 626 -0.58 -24.81 -24.43
N LEU A 627 0.13 -24.11 -23.54
CA LEU A 627 0.22 -22.66 -23.47
C LEU A 627 1.60 -22.22 -23.94
N ARG A 628 1.69 -21.10 -24.66
CA ARG A 628 2.94 -20.60 -25.24
C ARG A 628 3.56 -19.54 -24.35
N ASP A 629 4.86 -19.66 -24.09
CA ASP A 629 5.65 -18.62 -23.44
C ASP A 629 5.86 -17.43 -24.37
N GLY A 630 5.46 -16.25 -23.91
CA GLY A 630 5.84 -14.95 -24.44
C GLY A 630 7.12 -14.47 -23.75
N MET A 631 8.09 -14.02 -24.54
CA MET A 631 9.29 -13.37 -24.00
C MET A 631 9.07 -11.86 -23.87
N ASP A 632 9.04 -11.35 -22.65
CA ASP A 632 9.17 -9.90 -22.41
C ASP A 632 10.63 -9.47 -22.56
N ASN A 633 10.93 -8.70 -23.62
CA ASN A 633 12.29 -8.28 -23.99
C ASN A 633 12.83 -7.06 -23.19
N TYR A 634 12.21 -6.67 -22.08
CA TYR A 634 12.50 -5.39 -21.39
C TYR A 634 13.06 -5.51 -19.96
N GLY A 635 13.69 -6.63 -19.59
CA GLY A 635 14.18 -6.84 -18.21
C GLY A 635 15.60 -6.32 -17.96
N ARG A 636 15.79 -5.48 -16.91
CA ARG A 636 17.08 -5.34 -16.21
C ARG A 636 17.37 -6.63 -15.42
N SER A 637 18.64 -6.92 -15.13
CA SER A 637 19.03 -8.13 -14.39
C SER A 637 18.90 -7.90 -12.88
N TYR A 638 18.38 -8.89 -12.16
CA TYR A 638 18.23 -8.84 -10.70
C TYR A 638 18.89 -10.05 -10.05
N THR A 639 19.31 -9.90 -8.80
CA THR A 639 19.94 -11.00 -8.04
C THR A 639 19.31 -11.11 -6.67
N ALA A 640 19.09 -12.34 -6.23
CA ALA A 640 18.56 -12.63 -4.91
C ALA A 640 19.30 -13.81 -4.27
N CYS A 641 19.29 -13.86 -2.96
CA CYS A 641 19.84 -14.93 -2.15
C CYS A 641 18.95 -15.14 -0.94
N SER A 642 18.87 -16.39 -0.47
CA SER A 642 18.35 -16.70 0.85
C SER A 642 19.39 -17.41 1.70
N TRP A 643 19.34 -17.14 3.00
CA TRP A 643 20.05 -17.90 4.02
C TRP A 643 19.06 -18.82 4.71
N GLU A 644 19.49 -20.05 4.96
CA GLU A 644 18.75 -21.08 5.66
C GLU A 644 19.72 -21.71 6.67
N GLY A 645 19.33 -21.76 7.94
CA GLY A 645 20.15 -22.44 8.94
C GLY A 645 20.24 -23.93 8.64
N LYS A 646 21.37 -24.57 8.92
CA LYS A 646 21.47 -26.03 8.83
C LYS A 646 20.56 -26.65 9.89
N GLN A 647 20.09 -27.88 9.66
CA GLN A 647 19.33 -28.63 10.67
C GLN A 647 20.14 -28.72 11.98
N GLY A 648 19.65 -28.10 13.06
CA GLY A 648 20.34 -28.01 14.37
C GLY A 648 21.25 -26.78 14.56
N GLU A 649 21.47 -25.96 13.53
CA GLU A 649 22.17 -24.66 13.56
C GLU A 649 21.30 -23.58 12.87
N GLU A 650 20.01 -23.58 13.22
CA GLU A 650 19.01 -22.66 12.68
C GLU A 650 19.48 -21.20 12.81
N LEU A 651 19.09 -20.36 11.85
CA LEU A 651 19.25 -18.92 12.00
C LEU A 651 18.50 -18.47 13.26
N THR A 652 18.98 -17.45 13.95
CA THR A 652 18.29 -16.90 15.14
C THR A 652 17.09 -16.06 14.72
N ASN A 653 16.13 -16.69 14.03
CA ASN A 653 14.92 -16.10 13.48
C ASN A 653 13.75 -17.11 13.48
N GLN A 654 13.45 -17.67 14.66
CA GLN A 654 12.53 -18.80 14.86
C GLN A 654 11.04 -18.48 14.61
N GLY A 655 10.67 -17.23 14.34
CA GLY A 655 9.29 -16.78 14.23
C GLY A 655 8.98 -15.99 12.96
N LEU A 656 7.72 -15.56 12.85
CA LEU A 656 7.30 -14.52 11.91
C LEU A 656 7.52 -13.16 12.59
N ASN A 657 8.23 -12.22 11.97
CA ASN A 657 8.68 -10.93 12.51
C ASN A 657 9.83 -10.98 13.56
N THR A 658 10.66 -12.03 13.55
CA THR A 658 11.91 -12.01 14.34
C THR A 658 13.01 -11.15 13.72
N PHE A 659 12.83 -10.76 12.45
CA PHE A 659 13.70 -9.87 11.70
C PHE A 659 12.85 -8.86 10.93
N GLN A 660 13.22 -7.58 10.99
CA GLN A 660 12.42 -6.53 10.35
C GLN A 660 12.65 -6.53 8.83
N ASP A 661 11.60 -6.81 8.07
CA ASP A 661 11.55 -6.54 6.63
C ASP A 661 11.96 -5.10 6.34
N PHE A 662 12.80 -4.91 5.33
CA PHE A 662 13.24 -3.58 4.96
C PHE A 662 13.46 -3.39 3.46
N LYS A 663 13.27 -2.14 3.05
CA LYS A 663 13.71 -1.60 1.76
C LYS A 663 14.70 -0.47 2.05
N LYS A 664 15.99 -0.73 1.82
CA LYS A 664 17.09 0.18 2.16
C LYS A 664 18.03 0.34 0.97
N THR A 665 18.97 1.26 1.08
CA THR A 665 20.01 1.48 0.09
C THR A 665 21.32 0.91 0.58
N VAL A 666 21.98 0.09 -0.24
CA VAL A 666 23.40 -0.26 -0.06
C VAL A 666 24.24 0.76 -0.81
N VAL A 667 25.27 1.31 -0.16
CA VAL A 667 26.26 2.19 -0.79
C VAL A 667 27.55 1.42 -0.98
N PHE A 668 28.01 1.31 -2.22
CA PHE A 668 29.24 0.58 -2.55
C PHE A 668 30.48 1.42 -2.20
N ASN A 669 30.72 1.61 -0.91
CA ASN A 669 31.91 2.29 -0.41
C ASN A 669 33.13 1.35 -0.41
N LYS A 670 34.28 1.84 0.04
CA LYS A 670 35.52 1.04 0.12
C LYS A 670 35.37 -0.19 1.02
N ASP A 671 34.64 -0.06 2.12
CA ASP A 671 34.42 -1.17 3.07
C ASP A 671 33.58 -2.29 2.42
N PHE A 672 32.54 -1.94 1.68
CA PHE A 672 31.74 -2.89 0.88
C PHE A 672 32.64 -3.63 -0.13
N HIS A 673 33.46 -2.89 -0.88
CA HIS A 673 34.35 -3.48 -1.88
C HIS A 673 35.43 -4.39 -1.26
N GLN A 674 35.95 -4.00 -0.10
CA GLN A 674 36.89 -4.83 0.65
C GLN A 674 36.23 -6.14 1.08
N HIS A 675 35.03 -6.08 1.66
CA HIS A 675 34.29 -7.27 2.07
C HIS A 675 33.93 -8.17 0.88
N PHE A 676 33.49 -7.58 -0.24
CA PHE A 676 33.23 -8.34 -1.47
C PHE A 676 34.46 -9.10 -1.96
N LYS A 677 35.63 -8.46 -2.01
CA LYS A 677 36.88 -9.10 -2.41
C LYS A 677 37.25 -10.24 -1.47
N GLU A 678 37.17 -10.02 -0.16
CA GLU A 678 37.47 -11.04 0.85
C GLU A 678 36.55 -12.26 0.72
N GLN A 679 35.24 -12.05 0.56
CA GLN A 679 34.30 -13.15 0.37
C GLN A 679 34.51 -13.86 -0.97
N LEU A 680 34.80 -13.12 -2.05
CA LEU A 680 35.09 -13.71 -3.35
C LEU A 680 36.32 -14.63 -3.27
N TYR A 681 37.40 -14.19 -2.62
CA TYR A 681 38.59 -15.02 -2.43
C TYR A 681 38.30 -16.26 -1.58
N ARG A 682 37.51 -16.14 -0.50
CA ARG A 682 37.09 -17.30 0.31
C ARG A 682 36.30 -18.32 -0.51
N GLU A 683 35.31 -17.87 -1.27
CA GLU A 683 34.50 -18.75 -2.11
C GLU A 683 35.32 -19.43 -3.22
N LEU A 684 36.27 -18.70 -3.84
CA LEU A 684 37.21 -19.27 -4.81
C LEU A 684 38.10 -20.35 -4.19
N GLN A 685 38.53 -20.20 -2.93
CA GLN A 685 39.33 -21.20 -2.22
C GLN A 685 38.54 -22.48 -1.91
N MET A 686 37.22 -22.39 -1.72
CA MET A 686 36.36 -23.56 -1.47
C MET A 686 36.02 -24.38 -2.72
N LEU A 687 36.29 -23.87 -3.92
CA LEU A 687 36.10 -24.63 -5.17
C LEU A 687 37.01 -25.88 -5.23
N LYS A 688 36.57 -26.92 -5.95
CA LYS A 688 37.39 -28.13 -6.14
C LYS A 688 38.49 -27.87 -7.16
N ASP A 689 39.58 -28.65 -7.14
CA ASP A 689 40.70 -28.50 -8.10
C ASP A 689 40.27 -28.64 -9.58
N SER A 690 39.15 -29.31 -9.84
CA SER A 690 38.52 -29.37 -11.17
C SER A 690 38.06 -28.00 -11.71
N ASP A 691 38.02 -26.97 -10.88
CA ASP A 691 37.52 -25.62 -11.16
C ASP A 691 38.65 -24.57 -11.27
N ASP A 692 39.92 -25.00 -11.40
CA ASP A 692 41.09 -24.12 -11.62
C ASP A 692 40.94 -23.03 -12.70
N PRO A 693 40.24 -23.23 -13.83
CA PRO A 693 40.01 -22.16 -14.81
C PRO A 693 39.24 -20.97 -14.23
N ILE A 694 38.41 -21.19 -13.22
CA ILE A 694 37.65 -20.13 -12.54
C ILE A 694 38.58 -19.27 -11.69
N ARG A 695 39.43 -19.91 -10.88
CA ARG A 695 40.41 -19.23 -10.01
C ARG A 695 41.38 -18.36 -10.82
N ASN A 696 41.86 -18.89 -11.95
CA ASN A 696 42.83 -18.23 -12.81
C ASN A 696 42.24 -17.14 -13.71
N ALA A 697 40.91 -16.96 -13.74
CA ALA A 697 40.24 -15.95 -14.55
C ALA A 697 39.87 -14.69 -13.77
N VAL A 698 40.02 -14.69 -12.44
CA VAL A 698 39.75 -13.53 -11.58
C VAL A 698 41.02 -12.70 -11.42
N PHE A 699 41.06 -11.52 -12.03
CA PHE A 699 42.21 -10.62 -12.01
C PHE A 699 42.00 -9.41 -11.08
N PRO A 700 43.00 -9.00 -10.27
CA PRO A 700 42.89 -7.82 -9.40
C PRO A 700 42.53 -6.52 -10.14
N GLU A 701 43.00 -6.36 -11.37
CA GLU A 701 42.72 -5.18 -12.21
C GLU A 701 41.24 -5.06 -12.56
N ASP A 702 40.56 -6.19 -12.79
CA ASP A 702 39.13 -6.22 -13.11
C ASP A 702 38.26 -5.91 -11.90
N LEU A 703 38.69 -6.34 -10.72
CA LEU A 703 38.04 -6.00 -9.46
C LEU A 703 38.24 -4.51 -9.10
N ALA A 704 39.41 -3.94 -9.41
CA ALA A 704 39.67 -2.51 -9.24
C ALA A 704 38.85 -1.65 -10.21
N GLU A 705 38.66 -2.11 -11.46
CA GLU A 705 37.80 -1.44 -12.42
C GLU A 705 36.31 -1.54 -12.02
N LEU A 706 35.86 -2.69 -11.54
CA LEU A 706 34.52 -2.84 -10.98
C LEU A 706 34.29 -1.86 -9.83
N GLU A 707 35.21 -1.82 -8.85
CA GLU A 707 35.17 -0.86 -7.74
C GLU A 707 35.09 0.58 -8.25
N ARG A 708 35.96 0.99 -9.18
CA ARG A 708 35.96 2.34 -9.75
C ARG A 708 34.62 2.70 -10.40
N GLN A 709 33.96 1.74 -11.03
CA GLN A 709 32.67 1.94 -11.71
C GLN A 709 31.47 1.95 -10.75
N THR A 710 31.59 1.39 -9.55
CA THR A 710 30.50 1.30 -8.58
C THR A 710 30.69 2.15 -7.33
N LEU A 711 31.90 2.66 -7.07
CA LEU A 711 32.24 3.42 -5.87
C LEU A 711 31.24 4.55 -5.60
N ASP A 712 30.76 4.62 -4.36
CA ASP A 712 29.80 5.62 -3.86
C ASP A 712 28.44 5.62 -4.59
N LYS A 713 28.13 4.59 -5.38
CA LYS A 713 26.78 4.41 -5.92
C LYS A 713 25.89 3.72 -4.90
N GLY A 714 24.69 4.27 -4.74
CA GLY A 714 23.60 3.64 -4.00
C GLY A 714 22.81 2.69 -4.89
N MET A 715 22.48 1.51 -4.39
CA MET A 715 21.49 0.63 -4.99
C MET A 715 20.48 0.16 -3.97
N GLN A 716 19.26 -0.05 -4.42
CA GLN A 716 18.21 -0.55 -3.57
C GLN A 716 18.39 -2.03 -3.27
N THR A 717 18.17 -2.36 -2.00
CA THR A 717 18.07 -3.71 -1.49
C THR A 717 16.70 -3.87 -0.83
N ARG A 718 16.14 -5.06 -1.01
CA ARG A 718 14.95 -5.50 -0.27
C ARG A 718 15.32 -6.74 0.52
N CYS A 719 15.05 -6.71 1.81
CA CYS A 719 15.19 -7.85 2.70
C CYS A 719 13.81 -8.28 3.18
N LEU A 720 13.58 -9.60 3.15
CA LEU A 720 12.35 -10.22 3.61
C LEU A 720 12.70 -11.37 4.54
N GLU A 721 12.10 -11.36 5.72
CA GLU A 721 12.10 -12.52 6.59
C GLU A 721 11.07 -13.53 6.13
N ASN A 722 11.41 -14.80 6.28
CA ASN A 722 10.54 -15.91 5.97
C ASN A 722 10.91 -17.10 6.85
N LYS A 723 10.26 -17.24 8.01
CA LYS A 723 10.43 -18.31 9.04
C LYS A 723 11.65 -19.23 8.83
N ASN A 724 12.69 -19.06 9.64
CA ASN A 724 13.99 -19.75 9.54
C ASN A 724 14.81 -19.44 8.26
N GLN A 725 14.32 -18.54 7.41
CA GLN A 725 15.02 -18.03 6.23
C GLN A 725 14.99 -16.51 6.18
N VAL A 726 16.02 -15.91 5.59
CA VAL A 726 16.05 -14.49 5.24
C VAL A 726 16.43 -14.36 3.79
N TYR A 727 15.68 -13.56 3.05
CA TYR A 727 15.85 -13.30 1.63
C TYR A 727 16.38 -11.88 1.45
N ILE A 728 17.40 -11.70 0.63
CA ILE A 728 17.78 -10.37 0.13
C ILE A 728 17.74 -10.37 -1.40
N GLY A 729 17.22 -9.29 -1.97
CA GLY A 729 17.19 -9.04 -3.40
C GLY A 729 17.68 -7.64 -3.74
N MET A 730 18.31 -7.48 -4.90
CA MET A 730 18.72 -6.18 -5.44
C MET A 730 18.79 -6.19 -6.98
N GLU A 731 18.73 -5.01 -7.59
CA GLU A 731 19.16 -4.83 -8.98
C GLU A 731 20.64 -5.18 -9.14
N LEU A 732 20.96 -5.96 -10.18
CA LEU A 732 22.33 -6.32 -10.48
C LEU A 732 22.99 -5.09 -11.15
N PRO A 733 24.05 -4.51 -10.56
CA PRO A 733 24.72 -3.37 -11.18
C PRO A 733 25.24 -3.73 -12.56
N ASN A 734 24.98 -2.89 -13.58
CA ASN A 734 25.52 -3.08 -14.93
C ASN A 734 27.05 -3.33 -14.95
N PRO A 735 27.87 -2.64 -14.14
CA PRO A 735 29.29 -2.97 -14.01
C PRO A 735 29.56 -4.40 -13.55
N LEU A 736 28.78 -4.91 -12.59
CA LEU A 736 28.91 -6.28 -12.08
C LEU A 736 28.45 -7.31 -13.12
N ASP A 737 27.36 -7.03 -13.84
CA ASP A 737 26.93 -7.90 -14.94
C ASP A 737 27.98 -7.92 -16.07
N GLY A 738 28.56 -6.77 -16.40
CA GLY A 738 29.68 -6.66 -17.34
C GLY A 738 30.90 -7.46 -16.90
N TYR A 739 31.25 -7.38 -15.60
CA TYR A 739 32.32 -8.19 -15.00
C TYR A 739 32.01 -9.70 -15.10
N CYS A 740 30.78 -10.12 -14.78
CA CYS A 740 30.33 -11.50 -14.93
C CYS A 740 30.42 -11.99 -16.38
N HIS A 741 30.04 -11.16 -17.36
CA HIS A 741 30.16 -11.50 -18.79
C HIS A 741 31.63 -11.64 -19.23
N LYS A 742 32.50 -10.73 -18.78
CA LYS A 742 33.94 -10.80 -19.04
C LYS A 742 34.53 -12.10 -18.48
N LEU A 743 34.23 -12.40 -17.21
CA LEU A 743 34.72 -13.60 -16.53
C LEU A 743 34.27 -14.90 -17.24
N LYS A 744 33.00 -14.96 -17.67
CA LYS A 744 32.47 -16.09 -18.46
C LYS A 744 33.21 -16.28 -19.79
N ARG A 745 33.57 -15.19 -20.47
CA ARG A 745 34.34 -15.25 -21.72
C ARG A 745 35.76 -15.77 -21.45
N ASP A 746 36.44 -15.21 -20.47
CA ASP A 746 37.83 -15.54 -20.17
C ASP A 746 37.98 -17.01 -19.72
N ILE A 747 36.98 -17.54 -19.00
CA ILE A 747 36.92 -18.97 -18.61
C ILE A 747 36.67 -19.88 -19.81
N ARG A 748 35.78 -19.48 -20.73
CA ARG A 748 35.56 -20.22 -21.98
C ARG A 748 36.86 -20.30 -22.78
N ASP A 749 37.61 -19.21 -22.88
CA ASP A 749 38.89 -19.15 -23.59
C ASP A 749 39.95 -20.05 -22.92
N GLN A 750 40.00 -20.08 -21.59
CA GLN A 750 40.91 -20.97 -20.85
C GLN A 750 40.56 -22.45 -21.03
N LEU A 751 39.27 -22.81 -20.95
CA LEU A 751 38.80 -24.17 -21.20
C LEU A 751 39.06 -24.60 -22.64
N LEU A 752 38.91 -23.69 -23.60
CA LEU A 752 39.20 -23.95 -25.02
C LEU A 752 40.69 -24.26 -25.21
N LYS A 753 41.58 -23.44 -24.62
CA LYS A 753 43.04 -23.68 -24.65
C LYS A 753 43.43 -25.03 -24.05
N ARG A 754 42.79 -25.46 -22.95
CA ARG A 754 43.02 -26.78 -22.34
C ARG A 754 42.54 -27.92 -23.25
N SER A 755 41.43 -27.72 -23.95
CA SER A 755 40.84 -28.72 -24.84
C SER A 755 41.62 -28.91 -26.14
N THR A 756 42.19 -27.83 -26.69
CA THR A 756 43.08 -27.90 -27.87
C THR A 756 44.46 -28.52 -27.56
N SER A 757 44.75 -28.83 -26.30
CA SER A 757 46.00 -29.43 -25.84
C SER A 757 45.91 -30.96 -25.66
N GLY A 758 44.73 -31.57 -25.83
CA GLY A 758 44.49 -33.01 -25.67
C GLY A 758 44.28 -33.74 -27.01
N SER A 759 44.75 -34.98 -27.12
CA SER A 759 44.91 -35.73 -28.37
C SER A 759 43.70 -36.56 -28.82
N ASP A 760 42.45 -36.21 -28.47
CA ASP A 760 41.27 -36.98 -28.90
C ASP A 760 40.01 -36.10 -29.17
N PRO A 761 39.50 -36.00 -30.41
CA PRO A 761 38.56 -34.94 -30.82
C PRO A 761 37.05 -35.26 -30.67
N THR A 762 36.61 -36.50 -30.53
CA THR A 762 35.16 -36.86 -30.61
C THR A 762 34.49 -37.06 -29.25
N HIS A 763 35.19 -37.59 -28.24
CA HIS A 763 34.71 -37.60 -26.84
C HIS A 763 34.85 -36.24 -26.13
N SER A 764 35.60 -35.31 -26.73
CA SER A 764 35.93 -34.03 -26.09
C SER A 764 34.85 -32.96 -26.22
N GLN A 765 33.96 -33.00 -27.22
CA GLN A 765 33.01 -31.90 -27.47
C GLN A 765 31.84 -31.87 -26.48
N GLU A 766 31.18 -33.00 -26.21
CA GLU A 766 30.10 -33.07 -25.21
C GLU A 766 30.65 -32.90 -23.78
N ALA A 767 31.82 -33.48 -23.49
CA ALA A 767 32.50 -33.29 -22.22
C ALA A 767 32.91 -31.82 -22.02
N PHE A 768 33.42 -31.16 -23.06
CA PHE A 768 33.72 -29.73 -23.06
C PHE A 768 32.46 -28.88 -22.86
N GLN A 769 31.35 -29.20 -23.53
CA GLN A 769 30.08 -28.49 -23.35
C GLN A 769 29.54 -28.65 -21.92
N ARG A 770 29.57 -29.87 -21.35
CA ARG A 770 29.16 -30.11 -19.95
C ARG A 770 30.09 -29.42 -18.96
N ALA A 771 31.41 -29.49 -19.16
CA ALA A 771 32.39 -28.83 -18.31
C ALA A 771 32.26 -27.30 -18.38
N THR A 772 32.05 -26.75 -19.58
CA THR A 772 31.82 -25.32 -19.80
C THR A 772 30.52 -24.88 -19.13
N LYS A 773 29.41 -25.61 -19.33
CA LYS A 773 28.13 -25.29 -18.68
C LYS A 773 28.26 -25.29 -17.15
N LYS A 774 28.88 -26.34 -16.60
CA LYS A 774 29.13 -26.46 -15.16
C LYS A 774 30.01 -25.33 -14.62
N ALA A 775 31.13 -25.02 -15.29
CA ALA A 775 32.02 -23.95 -14.88
C ALA A 775 31.33 -22.57 -14.94
N LEU A 776 30.57 -22.29 -15.99
CA LEU A 776 29.82 -21.03 -16.12
C LEU A 776 28.75 -20.87 -15.04
N GLU A 777 28.07 -21.96 -14.66
CA GLU A 777 27.11 -21.96 -13.55
C GLU A 777 27.81 -21.74 -12.20
N SER A 778 28.95 -22.40 -11.96
CA SER A 778 29.75 -22.23 -10.73
C SER A 778 30.26 -20.80 -10.55
N VAL A 779 30.77 -20.18 -11.62
CA VAL A 779 31.24 -18.78 -11.63
C VAL A 779 30.14 -17.83 -11.23
N LYS A 780 28.97 -18.00 -11.88
CA LYS A 780 27.79 -17.20 -11.61
C LYS A 780 27.40 -17.34 -10.14
N LYS A 781 27.43 -18.54 -9.58
CA LYS A 781 27.12 -18.74 -8.15
C LYS A 781 28.13 -18.05 -7.24
N VAL A 782 29.43 -18.25 -7.45
CA VAL A 782 30.50 -17.70 -6.60
C VAL A 782 30.48 -16.17 -6.54
N VAL A 783 30.41 -15.50 -7.70
CA VAL A 783 30.45 -14.04 -7.74
C VAL A 783 29.22 -13.41 -7.09
N HIS A 784 28.01 -13.91 -7.40
CA HIS A 784 26.79 -13.36 -6.80
C HIS A 784 26.68 -13.69 -5.31
N LYS A 785 27.14 -14.86 -4.88
CA LYS A 785 27.19 -15.24 -3.46
C LYS A 785 28.09 -14.28 -2.68
N ALA A 786 29.30 -14.02 -3.16
CA ALA A 786 30.22 -13.05 -2.55
C ALA A 786 29.63 -11.63 -2.52
N TRP A 787 28.98 -11.21 -3.61
CA TRP A 787 28.35 -9.89 -3.70
C TRP A 787 27.21 -9.74 -2.68
N LEU A 788 26.29 -10.70 -2.64
CA LEU A 788 25.14 -10.65 -1.73
C LEU A 788 25.54 -10.84 -0.27
N GLN A 789 26.61 -11.56 0.02
CA GLN A 789 27.19 -11.60 1.36
C GLN A 789 27.75 -10.23 1.79
N ALA A 790 28.40 -9.49 0.88
CA ALA A 790 28.84 -8.13 1.17
C ALA A 790 27.67 -7.15 1.41
N VAL A 791 26.55 -7.35 0.70
CA VAL A 791 25.31 -6.60 0.95
C VAL A 791 24.72 -6.94 2.32
N ALA A 792 24.68 -8.23 2.69
CA ALA A 792 24.22 -8.67 4.00
C ALA A 792 25.08 -8.07 5.12
N HIS A 793 26.41 -8.04 4.93
CA HIS A 793 27.36 -7.43 5.85
C HIS A 793 27.15 -5.93 6.01
N TYR A 794 26.94 -5.21 4.91
CA TYR A 794 26.66 -3.76 4.95
C TYR A 794 25.41 -3.44 5.81
N HIS A 795 24.39 -4.29 5.75
CA HIS A 795 23.18 -4.14 6.56
C HIS A 795 23.27 -4.79 7.95
N GLY A 796 24.41 -5.43 8.30
CA GLY A 796 24.62 -6.09 9.58
C GLY A 796 23.81 -7.38 9.77
N ILE A 797 23.25 -7.97 8.70
CA ILE A 797 22.40 -9.17 8.76
C ILE A 797 23.23 -10.39 9.19
N ASP A 798 24.44 -10.50 8.67
CA ASP A 798 25.38 -11.56 9.02
C ASP A 798 25.76 -11.55 10.50
N GLN A 799 25.89 -10.36 11.09
CA GLN A 799 26.19 -10.16 12.51
C GLN A 799 24.94 -10.36 13.39
N SER A 800 23.76 -9.93 12.93
CA SER A 800 22.54 -9.94 13.74
C SER A 800 21.91 -11.32 13.86
N ILE A 801 21.88 -12.09 12.77
CA ILE A 801 21.18 -13.39 12.72
C ILE A 801 22.09 -14.55 12.28
N GLY A 802 23.39 -14.30 12.10
CA GLY A 802 24.34 -15.32 11.68
C GLY A 802 24.16 -15.74 10.21
N ALA A 803 23.67 -14.84 9.34
CA ALA A 803 23.49 -15.06 7.90
C ALA A 803 24.84 -15.06 7.15
N THR A 804 25.64 -16.11 7.36
CA THR A 804 26.98 -16.28 6.77
C THR A 804 26.94 -17.05 5.45
N SER A 805 28.02 -16.95 4.67
CA SER A 805 28.08 -17.51 3.32
C SER A 805 27.86 -19.04 3.26
N ASP A 806 28.21 -19.76 4.32
CA ASP A 806 28.01 -21.22 4.42
C ASP A 806 26.56 -21.63 4.73
N LYS A 807 25.71 -20.68 5.13
CA LYS A 807 24.26 -20.86 5.35
C LYS A 807 23.42 -20.41 4.15
N ILE A 808 24.06 -19.99 3.07
CA ILE A 808 23.34 -19.61 1.85
C ILE A 808 22.72 -20.84 1.20
N ASN A 809 21.41 -20.82 0.98
CA ASN A 809 20.70 -21.90 0.31
C ASN A 809 21.19 -22.02 -1.15
N HIS A 810 21.81 -23.17 -1.47
CA HIS A 810 22.40 -23.43 -2.78
C HIS A 810 21.38 -23.60 -3.92
N HIS A 811 20.11 -23.82 -3.60
CA HIS A 811 18.99 -23.82 -4.55
C HIS A 811 18.48 -22.39 -4.84
N PHE A 812 18.69 -21.44 -3.93
CA PHE A 812 18.24 -20.04 -4.04
C PHE A 812 19.35 -19.01 -4.25
N THR A 813 20.61 -19.42 -4.45
CA THR A 813 21.66 -18.57 -5.02
C THR A 813 21.52 -18.49 -6.53
N SER A 814 20.56 -17.70 -6.99
CA SER A 814 20.32 -17.51 -8.41
C SER A 814 20.29 -16.03 -8.74
N VAL A 815 20.99 -15.64 -9.81
CA VAL A 815 20.54 -14.47 -10.58
C VAL A 815 19.22 -14.90 -11.17
N LEU A 816 18.16 -14.42 -10.57
CA LEU A 816 16.85 -14.40 -11.18
C LEU A 816 16.98 -13.44 -12.37
N CYS A 817 17.29 -13.98 -13.55
CA CYS A 817 16.92 -13.25 -14.75
C CYS A 817 15.40 -13.16 -14.69
N THR A 818 14.87 -11.97 -14.39
CA THR A 818 13.48 -11.58 -14.61
C THR A 818 13.19 -11.50 -16.11
N ARG A 819 13.55 -12.55 -16.85
CA ARG A 819 12.75 -12.90 -18.02
C ARG A 819 11.45 -13.37 -17.42
N HIS A 820 10.53 -12.42 -17.24
CA HIS A 820 9.15 -12.71 -16.91
C HIS A 820 8.66 -13.65 -18.01
N GLN A 821 8.56 -14.95 -17.71
CA GLN A 821 7.86 -15.88 -18.59
C GLN A 821 6.39 -15.51 -18.45
N ARG A 822 5.93 -14.68 -19.37
CA ARG A 822 4.53 -14.33 -19.50
C ARG A 822 3.95 -15.26 -20.54
N LEU A 823 2.84 -15.94 -20.27
CA LEU A 823 2.18 -16.69 -21.33
C LEU A 823 1.62 -15.71 -22.40
N GLU A 824 1.86 -16.01 -23.69
CA GLU A 824 1.27 -15.26 -24.83
C GLU A 824 -0.26 -15.37 -24.80
N GLN A 825 -0.74 -16.56 -24.46
CA GLN A 825 -2.15 -16.91 -24.31
C GLN A 825 -2.30 -17.77 -23.06
N ASN A 826 -3.16 -17.33 -22.14
CA ASN A 826 -3.45 -18.03 -20.89
C ASN A 826 -4.63 -18.98 -20.99
N PHE A 827 -5.26 -19.05 -22.16
CA PHE A 827 -6.40 -19.90 -22.44
C PHE A 827 -6.20 -20.54 -23.81
N ALA A 828 -6.42 -21.85 -23.91
CA ALA A 828 -6.34 -22.60 -25.15
C ALA A 828 -7.52 -23.56 -25.25
N ILE A 829 -8.12 -23.66 -26.44
CA ILE A 829 -9.12 -24.68 -26.74
C ILE A 829 -8.53 -25.76 -27.64
N ARG A 830 -8.86 -27.00 -27.32
CA ARG A 830 -8.66 -28.15 -28.19
C ARG A 830 -10.01 -28.70 -28.59
N GLU A 831 -10.19 -28.94 -29.88
CA GLU A 831 -11.39 -29.54 -30.44
C GLU A 831 -11.06 -30.87 -31.08
N ALA A 832 -11.81 -31.91 -30.71
CA ALA A 832 -11.70 -33.24 -31.27
C ALA A 832 -13.03 -33.97 -31.09
N HIS A 833 -13.49 -34.67 -32.13
CA HIS A 833 -14.71 -35.48 -32.09
C HIS A 833 -15.95 -34.71 -31.58
N GLU A 834 -16.13 -33.44 -32.00
CA GLU A 834 -17.23 -32.54 -31.56
C GLU A 834 -17.19 -32.14 -30.07
N HIS A 835 -16.14 -32.54 -29.33
CA HIS A 835 -15.91 -32.12 -27.95
C HIS A 835 -14.85 -31.03 -27.88
N GLN A 836 -15.04 -30.10 -26.94
CA GLN A 836 -14.09 -29.03 -26.63
C GLN A 836 -13.42 -29.30 -25.28
N LEU A 837 -12.12 -29.03 -25.21
CA LEU A 837 -11.35 -29.00 -23.98
C LEU A 837 -10.77 -27.61 -23.78
N ALA A 838 -11.09 -26.99 -22.66
CA ALA A 838 -10.46 -25.75 -22.21
C ALA A 838 -9.19 -26.06 -21.43
N VAL A 839 -8.09 -25.37 -21.73
CA VAL A 839 -6.84 -25.43 -20.95
C VAL A 839 -6.46 -24.01 -20.55
N THR A 840 -6.26 -23.78 -19.27
CA THR A 840 -5.96 -22.46 -18.70
C THR A 840 -4.89 -22.54 -17.62
N ALA A 841 -4.26 -21.42 -17.29
CA ALA A 841 -3.26 -21.32 -16.22
C ALA A 841 -3.72 -20.44 -15.06
N ALA A 842 -3.27 -20.77 -13.86
CA ALA A 842 -3.49 -19.97 -12.65
C ALA A 842 -2.23 -19.88 -11.78
N GLY A 843 -2.13 -18.81 -10.98
CA GLY A 843 -1.01 -18.61 -10.06
C GLY A 843 0.31 -18.44 -10.79
N GLU A 844 1.41 -18.98 -10.24
CA GLU A 844 2.74 -18.82 -10.82
C GLU A 844 2.85 -19.34 -12.27
N THR A 845 2.05 -20.34 -12.65
CA THR A 845 2.02 -20.85 -14.03
C THR A 845 1.59 -19.77 -15.03
N ALA A 846 0.71 -18.85 -14.60
CA ALA A 846 0.10 -17.87 -15.49
C ALA A 846 0.87 -16.54 -15.56
N VAL A 847 1.44 -16.12 -14.42
CA VAL A 847 2.08 -14.80 -14.29
C VAL A 847 3.61 -14.87 -14.22
N GLY A 848 4.21 -16.06 -14.09
CA GLY A 848 5.67 -16.28 -14.16
C GLY A 848 6.51 -15.72 -13.00
N ASP A 849 5.91 -14.87 -12.16
CA ASP A 849 6.57 -14.21 -11.04
C ASP A 849 6.61 -15.07 -9.78
N HIS A 850 7.68 -14.89 -8.99
CA HIS A 850 7.88 -15.62 -7.75
C HIS A 850 6.84 -15.23 -6.69
N PHE A 851 6.27 -16.24 -6.03
CA PHE A 851 5.31 -16.20 -4.92
C PHE A 851 5.61 -15.24 -3.74
N MET A 852 6.79 -14.65 -3.68
CA MET A 852 7.28 -13.81 -2.56
C MET A 852 6.75 -12.37 -2.58
N LEU A 853 5.81 -12.07 -3.47
CA LEU A 853 5.20 -10.75 -3.65
C LEU A 853 3.69 -10.82 -3.42
N ASP A 854 3.15 -9.82 -2.72
CA ASP A 854 1.71 -9.58 -2.57
C ASP A 854 1.01 -9.62 -3.95
N SER A 855 1.65 -9.07 -4.99
CA SER A 855 1.12 -9.06 -6.35
C SER A 855 0.97 -10.47 -6.96
N GLY A 856 1.87 -11.41 -6.66
CA GLY A 856 1.78 -12.79 -7.14
C GLY A 856 0.57 -13.51 -6.57
N MET A 857 0.35 -13.40 -5.26
CA MET A 857 -0.84 -13.94 -4.61
C MET A 857 -2.11 -13.21 -5.04
N SER A 858 -2.11 -11.89 -5.16
CA SER A 858 -3.26 -11.15 -5.70
C SER A 858 -3.60 -11.62 -7.12
N GLY A 859 -2.60 -11.87 -7.97
CA GLY A 859 -2.78 -12.39 -9.33
C GLY A 859 -3.43 -13.78 -9.32
N ALA A 860 -2.92 -14.68 -8.48
CA ALA A 860 -3.47 -16.01 -8.29
C ALA A 860 -4.95 -15.97 -7.86
N ARG A 861 -5.29 -15.07 -6.93
CA ARG A 861 -6.68 -14.85 -6.48
C ARG A 861 -7.61 -14.41 -7.61
N GLU A 862 -7.18 -13.44 -8.42
CA GLU A 862 -7.98 -12.96 -9.54
C GLU A 862 -8.16 -14.07 -10.60
N ASN A 863 -7.19 -14.98 -10.74
CA ASN A 863 -7.38 -16.19 -11.53
C ASN A 863 -8.45 -17.10 -10.92
N VAL A 864 -8.41 -17.37 -9.60
CA VAL A 864 -9.43 -18.16 -8.89
C VAL A 864 -10.83 -17.60 -9.14
N LEU A 865 -11.02 -16.30 -8.88
CA LEU A 865 -12.32 -15.63 -9.04
C LEU A 865 -12.79 -15.61 -10.50
N SER A 866 -11.87 -15.37 -11.45
CA SER A 866 -12.25 -15.35 -12.86
C SER A 866 -12.59 -16.73 -13.40
N LEU A 867 -11.91 -17.79 -12.95
CA LEU A 867 -12.20 -19.16 -13.33
C LEU A 867 -13.49 -19.65 -12.67
N GLN A 868 -13.75 -19.27 -11.42
CA GLN A 868 -15.02 -19.52 -10.76
C GLN A 868 -16.20 -18.87 -11.52
N ASP A 869 -16.10 -17.60 -11.94
CA ASP A 869 -17.13 -16.94 -12.76
C ASP A 869 -17.34 -17.65 -14.12
N PHE A 870 -16.26 -18.10 -14.75
CA PHE A 870 -16.33 -18.85 -16.00
C PHE A 870 -17.05 -20.21 -15.83
N THR A 871 -16.70 -20.95 -14.79
CA THR A 871 -17.34 -22.24 -14.46
C THR A 871 -18.79 -22.06 -14.03
N ASP A 872 -19.11 -21.06 -13.21
CA ASP A 872 -20.48 -20.76 -12.80
C ASP A 872 -21.40 -20.51 -13.99
N LYS A 873 -20.92 -19.71 -14.96
CA LYS A 873 -21.62 -19.48 -16.23
C LYS A 873 -21.84 -20.80 -16.97
N THR A 874 -20.79 -21.62 -17.08
CA THR A 874 -20.86 -22.92 -17.77
C THR A 874 -21.81 -23.91 -17.09
N ALA A 875 -21.81 -23.98 -15.76
CA ALA A 875 -22.64 -24.87 -14.93
C ALA A 875 -24.13 -24.48 -14.90
N LYS A 876 -24.46 -23.20 -15.15
CA LYS A 876 -25.83 -22.68 -15.15
C LYS A 876 -26.48 -22.63 -16.54
N HIS A 877 -25.75 -22.96 -17.60
CA HIS A 877 -26.15 -22.67 -18.96
C HIS A 877 -27.24 -23.61 -19.52
N THR A 878 -28.24 -23.01 -20.19
CA THR A 878 -29.04 -23.59 -21.31
C THR A 878 -28.94 -22.66 -22.56
N ASP A 879 -27.89 -21.81 -22.58
CA ASP A 879 -27.58 -20.62 -23.42
C ASP A 879 -28.01 -19.23 -22.89
N PRO A 880 -27.08 -18.39 -22.37
CA PRO A 880 -27.17 -16.94 -22.59
C PRO A 880 -25.81 -16.26 -22.93
N PHE A 881 -25.52 -16.20 -24.23
CA PHE A 881 -24.49 -15.41 -24.93
C PHE A 881 -23.07 -15.98 -24.97
N ASP A 882 -22.93 -17.04 -25.80
CA ASP A 882 -21.74 -17.52 -26.50
C ASP A 882 -20.50 -17.86 -25.61
N PRO A 883 -20.08 -19.15 -25.51
CA PRO A 883 -18.83 -19.55 -24.88
C PRO A 883 -17.61 -18.73 -25.35
N ASP A 884 -17.62 -18.22 -26.59
CA ASP A 884 -16.57 -17.34 -27.12
C ASP A 884 -16.57 -15.95 -26.44
N LEU A 885 -17.72 -15.42 -26.05
CA LEU A 885 -17.82 -14.15 -25.31
C LEU A 885 -17.26 -14.31 -23.90
N HIS A 886 -17.61 -15.40 -23.21
CA HIS A 886 -17.10 -15.68 -21.87
C HIS A 886 -15.59 -15.95 -21.88
N ARG A 887 -15.08 -16.58 -22.95
CA ARG A 887 -13.64 -16.71 -23.19
C ARG A 887 -12.97 -15.34 -23.34
N ALA A 888 -13.50 -14.48 -24.20
CA ALA A 888 -12.93 -13.15 -24.43
C ALA A 888 -12.92 -12.29 -23.14
N GLU A 889 -13.96 -12.39 -22.31
CA GLU A 889 -13.99 -11.75 -20.99
C GLU A 889 -12.90 -12.29 -20.06
N HIS A 890 -12.73 -13.62 -19.99
CA HIS A 890 -11.72 -14.26 -19.17
C HIS A 890 -10.30 -13.91 -19.63
N GLU A 891 -10.00 -14.03 -20.92
CA GLU A 891 -8.71 -13.67 -21.51
C GLU A 891 -8.38 -12.18 -21.29
N THR A 892 -9.39 -11.30 -21.44
CA THR A 892 -9.24 -9.87 -21.17
C THR A 892 -8.87 -9.65 -19.70
N ARG A 893 -9.65 -10.20 -18.76
CA ARG A 893 -9.36 -10.09 -17.32
C ARG A 893 -7.97 -10.62 -17.00
N HIS A 894 -7.63 -11.80 -17.53
CA HIS A 894 -6.34 -12.43 -17.32
C HIS A 894 -5.19 -11.57 -17.81
N SER A 895 -5.21 -11.14 -19.08
CA SER A 895 -4.15 -10.31 -19.66
C SER A 895 -3.90 -9.03 -18.86
N ARG A 896 -4.97 -8.48 -18.27
CA ARG A 896 -4.87 -7.29 -17.42
C ARG A 896 -4.30 -7.64 -16.04
N THR A 897 -4.68 -8.77 -15.43
CA THR A 897 -4.05 -9.30 -14.20
C THR A 897 -2.56 -9.54 -14.41
N THR A 898 -2.16 -10.20 -15.49
CA THR A 898 -0.74 -10.42 -15.82
C THR A 898 0.00 -9.11 -16.01
N GLY A 899 -0.61 -8.13 -16.70
CA GLY A 899 -0.06 -6.78 -16.85
C GLY A 899 0.25 -6.12 -15.51
N TYR A 900 -0.70 -6.14 -14.57
CA TYR A 900 -0.45 -5.62 -13.23
C TYR A 900 0.64 -6.40 -12.48
N VAL A 901 0.59 -7.74 -12.49
CA VAL A 901 1.56 -8.55 -11.73
C VAL A 901 2.96 -8.24 -12.25
N SER A 902 3.16 -8.20 -13.56
CA SER A 902 4.45 -7.84 -14.15
C SER A 902 4.87 -6.40 -13.90
N GLU A 903 3.94 -5.43 -13.93
CA GLU A 903 4.22 -4.02 -13.58
C GLU A 903 4.66 -3.87 -12.12
N ASN A 904 4.03 -4.59 -11.19
CA ASN A 904 4.35 -4.53 -9.76
C ASN A 904 5.47 -5.49 -9.36
N ALA A 905 5.74 -6.54 -10.14
CA ALA A 905 6.91 -7.38 -9.96
C ALA A 905 8.20 -6.63 -10.32
N ARG A 906 8.14 -5.69 -11.28
CA ARG A 906 9.21 -4.70 -11.50
C ARG A 906 9.46 -3.83 -10.25
N ILE A 907 8.47 -3.70 -9.36
CA ILE A 907 8.53 -2.95 -8.09
C ILE A 907 9.08 -3.80 -6.94
N PHE A 908 9.36 -5.11 -7.11
CA PHE A 908 10.08 -5.88 -6.08
C PHE A 908 11.42 -5.21 -5.70
N LEU A 909 12.04 -4.53 -6.68
CA LEU A 909 13.39 -3.99 -6.60
C LEU A 909 13.48 -2.51 -7.03
N ARG A 910 12.36 -1.88 -7.43
CA ARG A 910 12.19 -0.42 -7.40
C ARG A 910 11.60 0.02 -6.09
#